data_AF-A0A957K1P6-F1
#
_entry.id   AF-A0A957K1P6-F1
#
_cell.length_a   1.000
_cell.length_b   1.000
_cell.length_c   1.000
_cell.angle_alpha   90.00
_cell.angle_beta   90.00
_cell.angle_gamma   90.00
#
_symmetry.space_group_name_H-M   'P 1'
#
loop_
_entity.id
_entity.type
_entity.pdbx_description
1 polymer ?
#
loop_
_entity_poly.entity_id
_entity_poly.type
_entity_poly.pdbx_seq_one_letter_code
_entity_poly.pdbx_strand_id
1 'polypeptide(L)'
;MRLARFVYITMDGLHNTALREAAALLADRHEVQLQLSLHQTSAIRSPEDWTRLEEDIQKADFIFGCMIFGEEHVRRLEALLAAVATPTCIITSNPALIYATRLGKLSLKQPKEDEQGFASRLMQKLRPKKNGRSEGHRQTALLKNLTKLMKYVPGKVRDLHTFISMHDYWLHSSPENLLRMMVLLLDRYVPDFGGQFPVLEPISYPDTAIYHPDAPAPFPDIASYQRWRREQGRPVAGRQPTSPNGNGAWHGSVGLLTMRAIILTGNTAHIDAIIHSIEAQGIEVRAAYSSLMDFRPSIEAYFAPSAEGSRHVAGSDLPAIDLLLNTIGFPLVGGPAGARPDDAVRQLDALDVGYLDMVPLSFQRVEDWRQDEIGLTPMQVAMNIALPELDGIAEPVIYGGPTITQEKFIANQNELTLAAKRIARRVRLRHKKNGDKRVAVVLFNFPPNLGNVGTAAFLDVFQSLYVLLQSLQADGYDVELPADVDSLRERVIAGNASRYGTDGNVAAQLSLSDYRERFPWYVEIEKYWGYAPGELLTDGRNFHILGAEFGNIFVGIQPSFGYERDPMRLLMGKDASPHHGFAAFYTWLDQIYDADAVVHLGTHGALEFMPGKQTGVSADCWPTRLIGSLPNFYYYCVNNPSEGSIAKRRGAATLVSYMVPPLQQAGLYKGLRRLKDSLESYQNRPDMELLTDIRTQADKLGIVVNGIYHQANGLNGHNGQAEELSDAAFVAALGHELIQVEHRMIPLGLHVMGEAPAGAELVD
;
A
#
# COMPACT_ATOMS: atom_id res chain seq x y z
N MET A 1 19.05 -44.02 -12.71
CA MET A 1 18.60 -43.13 -11.62
C MET A 1 17.36 -43.71 -11.00
N ARG A 2 17.27 -43.68 -9.67
CA ARG A 2 16.08 -44.15 -8.94
C ARG A 2 15.07 -43.00 -8.84
N LEU A 3 13.80 -43.29 -9.03
CA LEU A 3 12.74 -42.29 -9.06
C LEU A 3 12.07 -42.18 -7.68
N ALA A 4 11.86 -40.96 -7.20
CA ALA A 4 10.99 -40.64 -6.08
C ALA A 4 10.02 -39.52 -6.46
N ARG A 5 8.84 -39.47 -5.84
CA ARG A 5 7.77 -38.51 -6.15
C ARG A 5 7.37 -37.74 -4.90
N PHE A 6 7.65 -36.45 -4.88
CA PHE A 6 7.33 -35.58 -3.74
C PHE A 6 6.26 -34.57 -4.14
N VAL A 7 5.26 -34.42 -3.27
CA VAL A 7 4.21 -33.40 -3.40
C VAL A 7 4.44 -32.33 -2.34
N TYR A 8 4.54 -31.08 -2.78
CA TYR A 8 4.59 -29.91 -1.91
C TYR A 8 3.31 -29.10 -2.07
N ILE A 9 2.67 -28.79 -0.95
CA ILE A 9 1.42 -27.99 -0.90
C ILE A 9 1.67 -26.75 -0.05
N THR A 10 1.67 -25.58 -0.67
CA THR A 10 1.96 -24.29 -0.02
C THR A 10 0.90 -23.26 -0.36
N MET A 11 0.87 -22.14 0.38
CA MET A 11 -0.03 -21.02 0.06
C MET A 11 0.40 -20.27 -1.20
N ASP A 12 1.70 -20.06 -1.36
CA ASP A 12 2.33 -19.31 -2.46
C ASP A 12 3.48 -20.11 -3.10
N GLY A 13 4.05 -19.55 -4.17
CA GLY A 13 5.13 -20.15 -4.95
C GLY A 13 6.55 -19.79 -4.54
N LEU A 14 6.77 -19.12 -3.41
CA LEU A 14 8.06 -18.49 -3.08
C LEU A 14 9.23 -19.49 -3.09
N HIS A 15 8.97 -20.74 -2.73
CA HIS A 15 9.97 -21.79 -2.57
C HIS A 15 10.16 -22.64 -3.84
N ASN A 16 9.32 -22.46 -4.87
CA ASN A 16 9.28 -23.37 -6.02
C ASN A 16 10.63 -23.48 -6.74
N THR A 17 11.25 -22.33 -7.02
CA THR A 17 12.57 -22.26 -7.69
C THR A 17 13.64 -23.01 -6.89
N ALA A 18 13.72 -22.78 -5.57
CA ALA A 18 14.69 -23.44 -4.71
C ALA A 18 14.44 -24.95 -4.56
N LEU A 19 13.17 -25.39 -4.57
CA LEU A 19 12.82 -26.81 -4.56
C LEU A 19 13.27 -27.50 -5.86
N ARG A 20 13.08 -26.87 -7.02
CA ARG A 20 13.58 -27.41 -8.30
C ARG A 20 15.09 -27.52 -8.33
N GLU A 21 15.78 -26.48 -7.86
CA GLU A 21 17.24 -26.48 -7.78
C GLU A 21 17.74 -27.56 -6.82
N ALA A 22 17.11 -27.71 -5.65
CA ALA A 22 17.39 -28.79 -4.72
C ALA A 22 17.20 -30.18 -5.34
N ALA A 23 16.13 -30.38 -6.14
CA ALA A 23 15.90 -31.63 -6.86
C ALA A 23 16.94 -31.89 -7.95
N ALA A 24 17.42 -30.84 -8.63
CA ALA A 24 18.52 -30.95 -9.59
C ALA A 24 19.83 -31.33 -8.90
N LEU A 25 20.16 -30.70 -7.76
CA LEU A 25 21.31 -31.04 -6.94
C LEU A 25 21.23 -32.47 -6.40
N LEU A 26 20.04 -32.95 -6.06
CA LEU A 26 19.80 -34.31 -5.60
C LEU A 26 20.07 -35.32 -6.73
N ALA A 27 19.63 -35.02 -7.96
CA ALA A 27 19.89 -35.87 -9.12
C ALA A 27 21.40 -35.94 -9.44
N ASP A 28 22.10 -34.80 -9.36
CA ASP A 28 23.53 -34.69 -9.62
C ASP A 28 24.39 -35.40 -8.54
N ARG A 29 24.12 -35.14 -7.26
CA ARG A 29 24.99 -35.59 -6.15
C ARG A 29 24.64 -36.96 -5.59
N HIS A 30 23.41 -37.43 -5.79
CA HIS A 30 22.91 -38.66 -5.18
C HIS A 30 22.27 -39.64 -6.17
N GLU A 31 22.27 -39.33 -7.48
CA GLU A 31 21.71 -40.16 -8.56
C GLU A 31 20.21 -40.52 -8.36
N VAL A 32 19.49 -39.67 -7.61
CA VAL A 32 18.05 -39.79 -7.36
C VAL A 32 17.30 -38.76 -8.18
N GLN A 33 16.47 -39.24 -9.10
CA GLN A 33 15.57 -38.38 -9.84
C GLN A 33 14.33 -38.12 -9.00
N LEU A 34 14.09 -36.85 -8.67
CA LEU A 34 12.91 -36.44 -7.90
C LEU A 34 11.88 -35.79 -8.82
N GLN A 35 10.72 -36.44 -8.96
CA GLN A 35 9.55 -35.84 -9.58
C GLN A 35 8.85 -34.96 -8.54
N LEU A 36 8.93 -33.64 -8.74
CA LEU A 36 8.29 -32.64 -7.89
C LEU A 36 6.95 -32.20 -8.47
N SER A 37 5.89 -32.36 -7.67
CA SER A 37 4.59 -31.73 -7.88
C SER A 37 4.41 -30.60 -6.86
N LEU A 38 4.36 -29.35 -7.36
CA LEU A 38 4.29 -28.14 -6.55
C LEU A 38 2.90 -27.52 -6.68
N HIS A 39 2.13 -27.51 -5.60
CA HIS A 39 0.75 -27.02 -5.57
C HIS A 39 0.62 -25.80 -4.67
N GLN A 40 0.11 -24.71 -5.23
CA GLN A 40 -0.16 -23.46 -4.52
C GLN A 40 -1.66 -23.37 -4.26
N THR A 41 -2.09 -23.28 -3.01
CA THR A 41 -3.53 -23.21 -2.70
C THR A 41 -4.19 -21.99 -3.32
N SER A 42 -3.48 -20.85 -3.38
CA SER A 42 -3.93 -19.63 -4.05
C SER A 42 -4.15 -19.77 -5.57
N ALA A 43 -3.57 -20.79 -6.20
CA ALA A 43 -3.73 -21.08 -7.62
C ALA A 43 -4.79 -22.15 -7.91
N ILE A 44 -5.36 -22.80 -6.88
CA ILE A 44 -6.41 -23.81 -7.05
C ILE A 44 -7.74 -23.08 -7.23
N ARG A 45 -8.21 -22.96 -8.47
CA ARG A 45 -9.41 -22.19 -8.82
C ARG A 45 -10.51 -23.02 -9.48
N SER A 46 -10.16 -24.22 -9.94
CA SER A 46 -11.04 -25.08 -10.74
C SER A 46 -11.16 -26.49 -10.17
N PRO A 47 -12.23 -27.23 -10.50
CA PRO A 47 -12.31 -28.66 -10.22
C PRO A 47 -11.12 -29.45 -10.79
N GLU A 48 -10.60 -29.06 -11.96
CA GLU A 48 -9.47 -29.70 -12.62
C GLU A 48 -8.17 -29.53 -11.81
N ASP A 49 -7.95 -28.37 -11.19
CA ASP A 49 -6.80 -28.16 -10.30
C ASP A 49 -6.83 -29.11 -9.10
N TRP A 50 -8.03 -29.33 -8.54
CA TRP A 50 -8.23 -30.28 -7.45
C TRP A 50 -8.00 -31.72 -7.89
N THR A 51 -8.48 -32.11 -9.07
CA THR A 51 -8.24 -33.44 -9.63
C THR A 51 -6.75 -33.68 -9.83
N ARG A 52 -6.01 -32.72 -10.39
CA ARG A 52 -4.55 -32.83 -10.55
C ARG A 52 -3.84 -33.02 -9.20
N LEU A 53 -4.22 -32.24 -8.19
CA LEU A 53 -3.67 -32.37 -6.84
C LEU A 53 -3.96 -33.75 -6.23
N GLU A 54 -5.19 -34.23 -6.36
CA GLU A 54 -5.58 -35.56 -5.86
C GLU A 54 -4.77 -36.68 -6.54
N GLU A 55 -4.61 -36.63 -7.86
CA GLU A 55 -3.80 -37.60 -8.60
C GLU A 55 -2.33 -37.61 -8.14
N ASP A 56 -1.76 -36.43 -7.92
CA ASP A 56 -0.39 -36.29 -7.44
C ASP A 56 -0.23 -36.84 -6.02
N ILE A 57 -1.18 -36.54 -5.13
CA ILE A 57 -1.22 -37.08 -3.75
C ILE A 57 -1.28 -38.60 -3.75
N GLN A 58 -2.09 -39.21 -4.63
CA GLN A 58 -2.22 -40.67 -4.72
C GLN A 58 -0.94 -41.36 -5.20
N LYS A 59 -0.13 -40.69 -6.03
CA LYS A 59 1.13 -41.21 -6.58
C LYS A 59 2.36 -40.86 -5.75
N ALA A 60 2.21 -40.06 -4.70
CA ALA A 60 3.31 -39.51 -3.92
C ALA A 60 4.02 -40.57 -3.06
N ASP A 61 5.34 -40.49 -3.00
CA ASP A 61 6.18 -41.20 -2.04
C ASP A 61 6.34 -40.41 -0.73
N PHE A 62 6.22 -39.08 -0.81
CA PHE A 62 6.20 -38.18 0.36
C PHE A 62 5.35 -36.94 0.08
N ILE A 63 4.63 -36.46 1.10
CA ILE A 63 3.82 -35.24 1.03
C ILE A 63 4.29 -34.23 2.08
N PHE A 64 4.58 -33.01 1.66
CA PHE A 64 4.92 -31.89 2.52
C PHE A 64 3.93 -30.75 2.36
N GLY A 65 3.58 -30.06 3.45
CA GLY A 65 2.74 -28.87 3.38
C GLY A 65 3.07 -27.79 4.40
N CYS A 66 2.87 -26.53 4.01
CA CYS A 66 3.22 -25.37 4.83
C CYS A 66 2.35 -24.14 4.52
N MET A 67 2.03 -23.33 5.53
CA MET A 67 1.26 -22.07 5.44
C MET A 67 -0.18 -22.20 4.91
N ILE A 68 -0.85 -23.34 5.11
CA ILE A 68 -2.20 -23.56 4.58
C ILE A 68 -3.26 -23.21 5.63
N PHE A 69 -3.97 -22.09 5.45
CA PHE A 69 -4.93 -21.59 6.46
C PHE A 69 -6.38 -21.45 5.99
N GLY A 70 -6.63 -21.24 4.69
CA GLY A 70 -7.97 -20.99 4.16
C GLY A 70 -8.91 -22.19 4.35
N GLU A 71 -10.08 -21.96 4.98
CA GLU A 71 -11.03 -23.03 5.31
C GLU A 71 -11.48 -23.85 4.10
N GLU A 72 -11.66 -23.19 2.96
CA GLU A 72 -12.06 -23.81 1.70
C GLU A 72 -11.07 -24.90 1.24
N HIS A 73 -9.78 -24.67 1.47
CA HIS A 73 -8.73 -25.63 1.13
C HIS A 73 -8.53 -26.66 2.23
N VAL A 74 -8.59 -26.22 3.49
CA VAL A 74 -8.30 -27.04 4.68
C VAL A 74 -9.18 -28.29 4.73
N ARG A 75 -10.51 -28.16 4.60
CA ARG A 75 -11.42 -29.30 4.73
C ARG A 75 -11.22 -30.34 3.64
N ARG A 76 -11.00 -29.88 2.41
CA ARG A 76 -10.80 -30.78 1.26
C ARG A 76 -9.44 -31.46 1.31
N LEU A 77 -8.38 -30.73 1.65
CA LEU A 77 -7.05 -31.30 1.85
C LEU A 77 -7.03 -32.31 2.99
N GLU A 78 -7.73 -32.03 4.09
CA GLU A 78 -7.85 -32.99 5.21
C GLU A 78 -8.45 -34.32 4.73
N ALA A 79 -9.52 -34.28 3.93
CA ALA A 79 -10.13 -35.48 3.35
C ALA A 79 -9.18 -36.22 2.40
N LEU A 80 -8.49 -35.50 1.50
CA LEU A 80 -7.53 -36.10 0.55
C LEU A 80 -6.36 -36.76 1.28
N LEU A 81 -5.79 -36.09 2.28
CA LEU A 81 -4.68 -36.62 3.07
C LEU A 81 -5.12 -37.82 3.92
N ALA A 82 -6.36 -37.84 4.42
CA ALA A 82 -6.90 -38.97 5.17
C ALA A 82 -7.07 -40.23 4.30
N ALA A 83 -7.27 -40.08 2.98
CA ALA A 83 -7.46 -41.18 2.04
C ALA A 83 -6.16 -41.90 1.65
N VAL A 84 -4.99 -41.33 1.95
CA VAL A 84 -3.68 -41.94 1.64
C VAL A 84 -2.90 -42.33 2.90
N ALA A 85 -2.05 -43.35 2.76
CA ALA A 85 -1.13 -43.79 3.81
C ALA A 85 0.29 -43.20 3.68
N THR A 86 0.54 -42.42 2.62
CA THR A 86 1.83 -41.80 2.30
C THR A 86 2.38 -41.00 3.49
N PRO A 87 3.69 -41.10 3.81
CA PRO A 87 4.34 -40.23 4.79
C PRO A 87 4.05 -38.76 4.50
N THR A 88 3.54 -38.06 5.50
CA THR A 88 3.02 -36.69 5.35
C THR A 88 3.60 -35.82 6.46
N CYS A 89 4.17 -34.67 6.12
CA CYS A 89 4.59 -33.66 7.10
C CYS A 89 3.97 -32.30 6.78
N ILE A 90 3.09 -31.84 7.67
CA ILE A 90 2.47 -30.51 7.57
C ILE A 90 2.96 -29.64 8.72
N ILE A 91 3.60 -28.53 8.40
CA ILE A 91 4.10 -27.55 9.36
C ILE A 91 3.40 -26.20 9.19
N THR A 92 3.46 -25.33 10.21
CA THR A 92 2.99 -23.93 10.17
C THR A 92 1.70 -23.72 9.34
N SER A 93 0.64 -24.47 9.62
CA SER A 93 -0.62 -24.47 8.86
C SER A 93 -1.82 -24.54 9.81
N ASN A 94 -3.04 -24.61 9.28
CA ASN A 94 -4.24 -24.85 10.08
C ASN A 94 -4.05 -26.13 10.95
N PRO A 95 -4.44 -26.10 12.25
CA PRO A 95 -4.30 -27.26 13.13
C PRO A 95 -4.85 -28.57 12.57
N ALA A 96 -5.98 -28.55 11.84
CA ALA A 96 -6.56 -29.74 11.23
C ALA A 96 -5.58 -30.43 10.26
N LEU A 97 -4.86 -29.65 9.45
CA LEU A 97 -3.85 -30.17 8.54
C LEU A 97 -2.55 -30.57 9.26
N ILE A 98 -2.13 -29.82 10.29
CA ILE A 98 -0.96 -30.22 11.11
C ILE A 98 -1.19 -31.62 11.71
N TYR A 99 -2.41 -31.91 12.18
CA TYR A 99 -2.78 -33.22 12.71
C TYR A 99 -2.81 -34.35 11.68
N ALA A 100 -2.77 -34.04 10.38
CA ALA A 100 -2.60 -35.03 9.31
C ALA A 100 -1.14 -35.54 9.18
N THR A 101 -0.19 -34.94 9.93
CA THR A 101 1.22 -35.36 9.92
C THR A 101 1.40 -36.80 10.41
N ARG A 102 2.09 -37.60 9.58
CA ARG A 102 2.45 -39.00 9.80
C ARG A 102 3.89 -39.22 9.32
N LEU A 103 4.83 -39.37 10.26
CA LEU A 103 6.25 -39.59 9.98
C LEU A 103 6.73 -40.83 10.74
N GLY A 104 6.95 -41.94 10.03
CA GLY A 104 7.40 -43.19 10.65
C GLY A 104 6.44 -43.65 11.74
N LYS A 105 6.88 -43.66 13.01
CA LYS A 105 6.05 -44.02 14.17
C LYS A 105 5.30 -42.83 14.79
N LEU A 106 5.58 -41.60 14.35
CA LEU A 106 4.92 -40.39 14.80
C LEU A 106 3.61 -40.17 14.03
N SER A 107 2.53 -40.00 14.77
CA SER A 107 1.24 -39.50 14.28
C SER A 107 0.82 -38.36 15.19
N LEU A 108 0.45 -37.21 14.63
CA LEU A 108 -0.04 -36.07 15.41
C LEU A 108 -1.56 -36.06 15.57
N LYS A 109 -2.28 -37.10 15.09
CA LYS A 109 -3.74 -37.22 15.30
C LYS A 109 -4.09 -37.02 16.79
N GLN A 110 -5.22 -36.38 17.07
CA GLN A 110 -5.67 -36.15 18.44
C GLN A 110 -5.66 -37.48 19.24
N PRO A 111 -4.99 -37.54 20.40
CA PRO A 111 -5.03 -38.72 21.24
C PRO A 111 -6.47 -38.96 21.74
N LYS A 112 -6.88 -40.23 21.85
CA LYS A 112 -7.98 -40.59 22.76
C LYS A 112 -7.51 -40.32 24.20
N GLU A 113 -8.44 -40.00 25.10
CA GLU A 113 -8.18 -39.47 26.46
C GLU A 113 -7.23 -40.33 27.34
N ASP A 114 -6.92 -41.58 26.95
CA ASP A 114 -6.22 -42.55 27.79
C ASP A 114 -4.69 -42.71 27.55
N GLU A 115 -4.05 -42.01 26.60
CA GLU A 115 -2.59 -42.15 26.37
C GLU A 115 -1.74 -41.03 27.02
N GLN A 116 -1.50 -41.12 28.33
CA GLN A 116 -0.59 -40.21 29.06
C GLN A 116 0.84 -40.75 29.19
N GLY A 117 1.71 -40.37 28.24
CA GLY A 117 3.16 -40.60 28.28
C GLY A 117 3.98 -39.30 28.19
N PHE A 118 5.30 -39.38 28.36
CA PHE A 118 6.20 -38.22 28.28
C PHE A 118 6.07 -37.46 26.94
N ALA A 119 5.94 -38.20 25.83
CA ALA A 119 5.71 -37.63 24.50
C ALA A 119 4.36 -36.90 24.38
N SER A 120 3.29 -37.38 25.01
CA SER A 120 1.99 -36.71 24.97
C SER A 120 1.96 -35.43 25.82
N ARG A 121 2.68 -35.40 26.95
CA ARG A 121 2.88 -34.17 27.76
C ARG A 121 3.73 -33.11 27.04
N LEU A 122 4.76 -33.52 26.29
CA LEU A 122 5.56 -32.62 25.46
C LEU A 122 4.73 -32.08 24.28
N MET A 123 3.96 -32.95 23.63
CA MET A 123 2.99 -32.58 22.59
C MET A 123 1.91 -31.61 23.08
N GLN A 124 1.45 -31.76 24.33
CA GLN A 124 0.48 -30.85 24.94
C GLN A 124 1.07 -29.45 25.18
N LYS A 125 2.38 -29.35 25.44
CA LYS A 125 3.14 -28.08 25.52
C LYS A 125 3.45 -27.47 24.15
N LEU A 126 3.46 -28.27 23.09
CA LEU A 126 3.59 -27.85 21.69
C LEU A 126 2.26 -27.48 21.04
N ARG A 127 1.14 -27.54 21.77
CA ARG A 127 -0.18 -27.15 21.26
C ARG A 127 -0.22 -25.64 20.99
N PRO A 128 -0.72 -25.21 19.82
CA PRO A 128 -1.08 -23.81 19.61
C PRO A 128 -2.19 -23.43 20.60
N LYS A 129 -2.00 -22.36 21.39
CA LYS A 129 -3.09 -21.79 22.20
C LYS A 129 -4.08 -21.06 21.29
N LYS A 130 -5.34 -20.94 21.74
CA LYS A 130 -6.47 -20.32 21.00
C LYS A 130 -6.22 -18.89 20.50
N ASN A 131 -5.18 -18.20 20.98
CA ASN A 131 -4.78 -16.88 20.48
C ASN A 131 -3.49 -17.03 19.68
N GLY A 132 -3.63 -17.31 18.38
CA GLY A 132 -2.52 -17.41 17.44
C GLY A 132 -1.85 -16.06 17.20
N ARG A 133 -0.96 -15.64 18.09
CA ARG A 133 -0.12 -14.44 17.92
C ARG A 133 1.29 -14.70 18.46
N SER A 134 2.26 -14.76 17.54
CA SER A 134 3.72 -14.77 17.80
C SER A 134 4.37 -15.99 18.51
N GLU A 135 3.66 -17.10 18.77
CA GLU A 135 4.18 -18.18 19.64
C GLU A 135 5.24 -19.13 19.02
N GLY A 136 5.48 -19.09 17.69
CA GLY A 136 6.35 -20.06 17.02
C GLY A 136 7.81 -20.09 17.50
N HIS A 137 8.36 -18.95 17.96
CA HIS A 137 9.79 -18.83 18.28
C HIS A 137 10.18 -18.95 19.75
N ARG A 138 9.30 -18.56 20.66
CA ARG A 138 9.52 -18.83 22.08
C ARG A 138 9.53 -20.34 22.36
N GLN A 139 8.84 -21.12 21.51
CA GLN A 139 8.87 -22.59 21.52
C GLN A 139 10.14 -23.16 20.84
N THR A 140 10.63 -22.62 19.72
CA THR A 140 11.79 -23.18 18.99
C THR A 140 13.15 -22.98 19.69
N ALA A 141 13.39 -21.85 20.37
CA ALA A 141 14.62 -21.68 21.16
C ALA A 141 14.69 -22.62 22.37
N LEU A 142 13.54 -22.87 23.02
CA LEU A 142 13.39 -23.80 24.13
C LEU A 142 13.50 -25.27 23.68
N LEU A 143 13.09 -25.57 22.45
CA LEU A 143 13.21 -26.90 21.84
C LEU A 143 14.64 -27.20 21.33
N LYS A 144 15.37 -26.20 20.80
CA LYS A 144 16.73 -26.37 20.23
C LYS A 144 17.74 -27.02 21.18
N ASN A 145 17.62 -26.79 22.50
CA ASN A 145 18.50 -27.40 23.49
C ASN A 145 18.02 -28.79 23.96
N LEU A 146 16.71 -29.07 23.87
CA LEU A 146 16.13 -30.39 24.20
C LEU A 146 16.26 -31.41 23.05
N THR A 147 16.44 -30.97 21.80
CA THR A 147 16.41 -31.83 20.60
C THR A 147 17.73 -32.46 20.20
N LYS A 148 18.90 -31.91 20.58
CA LYS A 148 20.22 -32.41 20.12
C LYS A 148 20.49 -33.88 20.44
N LEU A 149 19.91 -34.40 21.54
CA LEU A 149 20.03 -35.81 21.95
C LEU A 149 18.91 -36.68 21.35
N MET A 150 17.75 -36.11 21.00
CA MET A 150 16.59 -36.83 20.49
C MET A 150 16.81 -37.50 19.14
N LYS A 151 17.70 -36.94 18.30
CA LYS A 151 17.99 -37.49 16.95
C LYS A 151 18.60 -38.90 16.96
N TYR A 152 19.32 -39.25 18.02
CA TYR A 152 19.94 -40.58 18.17
C TYR A 152 19.03 -41.60 18.85
N VAL A 153 17.85 -41.18 19.33
CA VAL A 153 16.91 -42.05 20.03
C VAL A 153 15.92 -42.65 19.03
N PRO A 154 16.01 -43.97 18.72
CA PRO A 154 15.17 -44.59 17.70
C PRO A 154 13.67 -44.53 18.02
N GLY A 155 12.83 -44.62 16.99
CA GLY A 155 11.38 -44.61 17.12
C GLY A 155 10.77 -43.20 17.19
N LYS A 156 9.65 -43.05 17.93
CA LYS A 156 8.81 -41.84 17.92
C LYS A 156 9.58 -40.54 18.25
N VAL A 157 10.63 -40.63 19.06
CA VAL A 157 11.44 -39.46 19.49
C VAL A 157 12.27 -38.90 18.33
N ARG A 158 12.91 -39.75 17.51
CA ARG A 158 13.62 -39.33 16.30
C ARG A 158 12.66 -38.75 15.25
N ASP A 159 11.47 -39.33 15.11
CA ASP A 159 10.47 -38.80 14.17
C ASP A 159 9.94 -37.43 14.61
N LEU A 160 9.76 -37.21 15.92
CA LEU A 160 9.42 -35.90 16.46
C LEU A 160 10.55 -34.87 16.23
N HIS A 161 11.81 -35.30 16.35
CA HIS A 161 12.95 -34.47 15.97
C HIS A 161 12.90 -34.10 14.48
N THR A 162 12.62 -35.06 13.59
CA THR A 162 12.46 -34.77 12.16
C THR A 162 11.38 -33.70 11.93
N PHE A 163 10.20 -33.86 12.54
CA PHE A 163 9.11 -32.88 12.45
C PHE A 163 9.54 -31.47 12.88
N ILE A 164 10.26 -31.34 14.00
CA ILE A 164 10.79 -30.05 14.46
C ILE A 164 11.83 -29.51 13.46
N SER A 165 12.73 -30.37 12.97
CA SER A 165 13.79 -29.99 12.03
C SER A 165 13.25 -29.50 10.69
N MET A 166 12.06 -29.98 10.27
CA MET A 166 11.40 -29.49 9.05
C MET A 166 11.13 -27.98 9.11
N HIS A 167 10.84 -27.44 10.29
CA HIS A 167 10.67 -26.00 10.47
C HIS A 167 11.99 -25.27 10.23
N ASP A 168 13.11 -25.77 10.75
CA ASP A 168 14.42 -25.15 10.56
C ASP A 168 14.88 -25.23 9.10
N TYR A 169 14.71 -26.37 8.43
CA TYR A 169 15.02 -26.50 7.00
C TYR A 169 14.21 -25.54 6.14
N TRP A 170 12.90 -25.48 6.38
CA TRP A 170 11.99 -24.64 5.62
C TRP A 170 12.21 -23.15 5.90
N LEU A 171 12.52 -22.77 7.14
CA LEU A 171 12.80 -21.39 7.54
C LEU A 171 14.14 -20.86 6.96
N HIS A 172 15.05 -21.76 6.60
CA HIS A 172 16.34 -21.47 5.99
C HIS A 172 16.41 -22.05 4.58
N SER A 173 15.42 -21.73 3.75
CA SER A 173 15.08 -22.38 2.48
C SER A 173 16.03 -22.19 1.29
N SER A 174 17.34 -22.10 1.54
CA SER A 174 18.34 -22.21 0.46
C SER A 174 18.23 -23.54 -0.28
N PRO A 175 18.55 -23.59 -1.60
CA PRO A 175 18.56 -24.84 -2.37
C PRO A 175 19.33 -25.97 -1.68
N GLU A 176 20.47 -25.67 -1.07
CA GLU A 176 21.27 -26.63 -0.31
C GLU A 176 20.54 -27.15 0.96
N ASN A 177 19.80 -26.31 1.68
CA ASN A 177 19.01 -26.79 2.82
C ASN A 177 17.79 -27.59 2.39
N LEU A 178 17.14 -27.21 1.30
CA LEU A 178 16.03 -27.99 0.74
C LEU A 178 16.51 -29.33 0.21
N LEU A 179 17.73 -29.41 -0.35
CA LEU A 179 18.39 -30.67 -0.70
C LEU A 179 18.57 -31.54 0.55
N ARG A 180 19.17 -30.99 1.62
CA ARG A 180 19.37 -31.73 2.89
C ARG A 180 18.05 -32.19 3.50
N MET A 181 17.00 -31.38 3.39
CA MET A 181 15.64 -31.74 3.78
C MET A 181 15.13 -32.93 2.95
N MET A 182 15.24 -32.88 1.61
CA MET A 182 14.82 -33.96 0.72
C MET A 182 15.58 -35.25 1.01
N VAL A 183 16.90 -35.18 1.18
CA VAL A 183 17.76 -36.33 1.54
C VAL A 183 17.32 -36.94 2.86
N LEU A 184 17.08 -36.13 3.89
CA LEU A 184 16.58 -36.58 5.18
C LEU A 184 15.23 -37.31 5.07
N LEU A 185 14.31 -36.79 4.25
CA LEU A 185 12.98 -37.39 4.06
C LEU A 185 13.04 -38.68 3.25
N LEU A 186 13.85 -38.72 2.18
CA LEU A 186 14.10 -39.92 1.38
C LEU A 186 14.71 -41.03 2.24
N ASP A 187 15.81 -40.73 2.93
CA ASP A 187 16.56 -41.69 3.75
C ASP A 187 15.72 -42.29 4.89
N ARG A 188 14.77 -41.53 5.44
CA ARG A 188 14.01 -41.98 6.61
C ARG A 188 12.64 -42.56 6.31
N TYR A 189 11.96 -42.06 5.28
CA TYR A 189 10.53 -42.31 5.10
C TYR A 189 10.16 -42.89 3.75
N VAL A 190 11.06 -42.92 2.77
CA VAL A 190 10.80 -43.58 1.49
C VAL A 190 11.48 -44.95 1.50
N PRO A 191 10.71 -46.06 1.49
CA PRO A 191 11.23 -47.41 1.77
C PRO A 191 12.45 -47.81 0.94
N ASP A 192 12.48 -47.46 -0.34
CA ASP A 192 13.55 -47.87 -1.23
C ASP A 192 14.88 -47.18 -0.88
N PHE A 193 14.87 -46.00 -0.26
CA PHE A 193 16.02 -45.10 -0.12
C PHE A 193 16.70 -45.16 1.27
N GLY A 194 16.26 -46.08 2.12
CA GLY A 194 16.67 -46.13 3.52
C GLY A 194 18.17 -46.35 3.78
N GLY A 195 18.78 -45.48 4.59
CA GLY A 195 20.15 -45.60 5.10
C GLY A 195 21.26 -45.38 4.07
N GLN A 196 20.94 -44.74 2.94
CA GLN A 196 21.82 -44.64 1.76
C GLN A 196 22.53 -43.31 1.64
N PHE A 197 22.11 -42.30 2.41
CA PHE A 197 22.61 -40.94 2.24
C PHE A 197 23.12 -40.33 3.54
N PRO A 198 24.14 -39.45 3.48
CA PRO A 198 24.56 -38.68 4.63
C PRO A 198 23.47 -37.65 4.99
N VAL A 199 22.76 -37.90 6.09
CA VAL A 199 21.78 -36.96 6.64
C VAL A 199 22.50 -35.85 7.40
N LEU A 200 22.63 -34.69 6.76
CA LEU A 200 23.24 -33.50 7.35
C LEU A 200 22.23 -32.71 8.20
N GLU A 201 22.74 -31.73 8.95
CA GLU A 201 21.91 -30.77 9.71
C GLU A 201 21.59 -29.52 8.85
N PRO A 202 20.53 -28.76 9.19
CA PRO A 202 20.23 -27.49 8.52
C PRO A 202 21.38 -26.49 8.65
N ILE A 203 21.74 -25.85 7.54
CA ILE A 203 22.56 -24.64 7.51
C ILE A 203 21.78 -23.51 8.18
N SER A 204 22.41 -22.81 9.12
CA SER A 204 21.87 -21.60 9.73
C SER A 204 22.35 -20.37 8.98
N TYR A 205 21.48 -19.38 8.85
CA TYR A 205 21.80 -18.08 8.26
C TYR A 205 21.58 -16.97 9.30
N PRO A 206 22.26 -15.82 9.17
CA PRO A 206 22.02 -14.67 10.03
C PRO A 206 20.53 -14.30 10.06
N ASP A 207 20.08 -13.78 11.20
CA ASP A 207 18.72 -13.26 11.33
C ASP A 207 18.53 -11.97 10.53
N THR A 208 19.56 -11.14 10.47
CA THR A 208 19.61 -9.98 9.58
C THR A 208 20.87 -10.04 8.72
N ALA A 209 20.78 -9.60 7.47
CA ALA A 209 21.94 -9.44 6.60
C ALA A 209 21.65 -8.44 5.48
N ILE A 210 22.72 -7.88 4.91
CA ILE A 210 22.66 -7.04 3.71
C ILE A 210 22.79 -7.94 2.48
N TYR A 211 21.95 -7.69 1.48
CA TYR A 211 21.96 -8.37 0.19
C TYR A 211 22.39 -7.41 -0.93
N HIS A 212 23.12 -7.94 -1.91
CA HIS A 212 23.36 -7.25 -3.18
C HIS A 212 23.43 -8.29 -4.31
N PRO A 213 22.79 -8.06 -5.47
CA PRO A 213 22.76 -9.01 -6.59
C PRO A 213 24.16 -9.41 -7.12
N ASP A 214 25.09 -8.44 -7.17
CA ASP A 214 26.48 -8.71 -7.59
C ASP A 214 27.36 -9.37 -6.52
N ALA A 215 26.85 -9.60 -5.32
CA ALA A 215 27.59 -10.27 -4.26
C ALA A 215 27.32 -11.79 -4.29
N PRO A 216 28.34 -12.63 -4.02
CA PRO A 216 28.15 -14.08 -4.04
C PRO A 216 27.29 -14.60 -2.88
N ALA A 217 27.16 -13.84 -1.80
CA ALA A 217 26.36 -14.18 -0.63
C ALA A 217 25.96 -12.90 0.15
N PRO A 218 24.89 -12.97 0.98
CA PRO A 218 24.54 -11.89 1.90
C PRO A 218 25.63 -11.61 2.95
N PHE A 219 25.74 -10.34 3.37
CA PHE A 219 26.70 -9.85 4.34
C PHE A 219 26.08 -9.81 5.74
N PRO A 220 26.65 -10.52 6.73
CA PRO A 220 26.09 -10.57 8.08
C PRO A 220 26.18 -9.22 8.83
N ASP A 221 27.07 -8.33 8.41
CA ASP A 221 27.35 -7.06 9.07
C ASP A 221 27.71 -5.94 8.09
N ILE A 222 27.54 -4.69 8.52
CA ILE A 222 27.80 -3.51 7.69
C ILE A 222 29.27 -3.38 7.27
N ALA A 223 30.21 -3.86 8.09
CA ALA A 223 31.64 -3.74 7.84
C ALA A 223 32.09 -4.66 6.68
N SER A 224 31.55 -5.88 6.61
CA SER A 224 31.79 -6.82 5.53
C SER A 224 31.20 -6.33 4.21
N TYR A 225 29.99 -5.74 4.23
CA TYR A 225 29.41 -5.07 3.05
C TYR A 225 30.27 -3.89 2.58
N GLN A 226 30.74 -3.04 3.50
CA GLN A 226 31.62 -1.92 3.18
C GLN A 226 32.96 -2.38 2.56
N ARG A 227 33.57 -3.44 3.09
CA ARG A 227 34.80 -4.01 2.49
C ARG A 227 34.56 -4.49 1.07
N TRP A 228 33.51 -5.28 0.86
CA TRP A 228 33.16 -5.74 -0.49
C TRP A 228 32.94 -4.57 -1.45
N ARG A 229 32.23 -3.52 -1.04
CA ARG A 229 32.06 -2.31 -1.86
C ARG A 229 33.40 -1.71 -2.26
N ARG A 230 34.34 -1.53 -1.31
CA ARG A 230 35.69 -1.02 -1.59
C ARG A 230 36.43 -1.89 -2.60
N GLU A 231 36.37 -3.21 -2.42
CA GLU A 231 37.03 -4.19 -3.30
C GLU A 231 36.45 -4.17 -4.73
N GLN A 232 35.14 -3.91 -4.86
CA GLN A 232 34.48 -3.72 -6.16
C GLN A 232 34.67 -2.31 -6.75
N GLY A 233 35.46 -1.44 -6.10
CA GLY A 233 35.62 -0.04 -6.50
C GLY A 233 34.35 0.80 -6.32
N ARG A 234 33.31 0.29 -5.63
CA ARG A 234 32.08 1.02 -5.37
C ARG A 234 32.33 2.08 -4.28
N PRO A 235 31.86 3.34 -4.44
CA PRO A 235 32.06 4.35 -3.42
C PRO A 235 31.38 3.97 -2.10
N VAL A 236 32.07 4.25 -0.99
CA VAL A 236 31.58 4.02 0.39
C VAL A 236 31.38 5.29 1.20
N ALA A 237 31.91 6.43 0.74
CA ALA A 237 31.65 7.74 1.34
C ALA A 237 30.54 8.45 0.55
N GLY A 238 29.58 9.05 1.25
CA GLY A 238 28.55 9.89 0.64
C GLY A 238 29.13 11.15 -0.01
N ARG A 239 28.39 11.71 -0.98
CA ARG A 239 28.59 13.00 -1.70
C ARG A 239 29.95 13.69 -1.44
N GLN A 240 31.02 13.23 -2.08
CA GLN A 240 32.24 14.02 -2.24
C GLN A 240 32.28 14.66 -3.62
N PRO A 241 32.19 16.01 -3.72
CA PRO A 241 32.27 16.72 -5.00
C PRO A 241 33.60 16.56 -5.74
N THR A 242 34.63 16.01 -5.10
CA THR A 242 36.03 16.03 -5.56
C THR A 242 36.79 14.74 -5.25
N SER A 243 36.16 13.56 -5.43
CA SER A 243 36.93 12.30 -5.33
C SER A 243 37.95 12.20 -6.48
N PRO A 244 39.26 12.09 -6.21
CA PRO A 244 40.31 12.03 -7.24
C PRO A 244 40.28 10.76 -8.09
N ASN A 245 39.44 9.78 -7.72
CA ASN A 245 39.52 8.41 -8.24
C ASN A 245 38.51 8.13 -9.37
N GLY A 246 37.81 9.13 -9.90
CA GLY A 246 36.91 8.96 -11.06
C GLY A 246 35.63 8.14 -10.82
N ASN A 247 35.48 7.48 -9.66
CA ASN A 247 34.24 6.80 -9.27
C ASN A 247 33.32 7.82 -8.58
N GLY A 248 32.48 8.50 -9.36
CA GLY A 248 31.57 9.55 -8.89
C GLY A 248 30.81 9.15 -7.62
N ALA A 249 30.73 10.06 -6.65
CA ALA A 249 29.98 9.82 -5.43
C ALA A 249 28.47 9.67 -5.74
N TRP A 250 27.80 8.72 -5.09
CA TRP A 250 26.35 8.55 -5.18
C TRP A 250 25.63 9.83 -4.72
N HIS A 251 24.50 10.14 -5.36
CA HIS A 251 23.69 11.32 -5.05
C HIS A 251 22.87 11.17 -3.75
N GLY A 252 22.75 9.94 -3.23
CA GLY A 252 22.10 9.59 -1.98
C GLY A 252 22.12 8.08 -1.73
N SER A 253 21.46 7.64 -0.67
CA SER A 253 21.37 6.23 -0.24
C SER A 253 19.91 5.84 0.07
N VAL A 254 19.53 4.62 -0.29
CA VAL A 254 18.17 4.08 -0.10
C VAL A 254 18.27 2.75 0.62
N GLY A 255 17.52 2.60 1.71
CA GLY A 255 17.33 1.32 2.38
C GLY A 255 16.22 0.53 1.72
N LEU A 256 16.41 -0.76 1.50
CA LEU A 256 15.40 -1.66 0.94
C LEU A 256 15.20 -2.83 1.89
N LEU A 257 13.99 -3.02 2.42
CA LEU A 257 13.66 -4.15 3.29
C LEU A 257 13.00 -5.26 2.50
N THR A 258 13.51 -6.49 2.64
CA THR A 258 12.95 -7.68 1.98
C THR A 258 12.91 -8.89 2.91
N MET A 259 12.18 -9.94 2.53
CA MET A 259 12.10 -11.16 3.32
C MET A 259 13.34 -12.04 3.12
N ARG A 260 13.87 -12.61 4.21
CA ARG A 260 14.97 -13.58 4.14
C ARG A 260 14.66 -14.75 3.21
N ALA A 261 13.41 -15.22 3.21
CA ALA A 261 12.97 -16.31 2.37
C ALA A 261 13.15 -16.00 0.86
N ILE A 262 12.90 -14.76 0.41
CA ILE A 262 13.12 -14.36 -0.99
C ILE A 262 14.60 -14.49 -1.38
N ILE A 263 15.49 -14.03 -0.50
CA ILE A 263 16.93 -14.05 -0.75
C ILE A 263 17.47 -15.48 -0.72
N LEU A 264 17.10 -16.26 0.30
CA LEU A 264 17.60 -17.62 0.44
C LEU A 264 17.09 -18.55 -0.67
N THR A 265 15.84 -18.40 -1.13
CA THR A 265 15.31 -19.24 -2.22
C THR A 265 15.85 -18.86 -3.60
N GLY A 266 16.66 -17.79 -3.71
CA GLY A 266 17.15 -17.29 -4.99
C GLY A 266 16.05 -16.68 -5.87
N ASN A 267 14.84 -16.47 -5.34
CA ASN A 267 13.71 -15.89 -6.06
C ASN A 267 13.81 -14.35 -6.15
N THR A 268 14.99 -13.83 -6.48
CA THR A 268 15.37 -12.42 -6.28
C THR A 268 15.19 -11.54 -7.50
N ALA A 269 14.78 -12.04 -8.67
CA ALA A 269 14.90 -11.30 -9.94
C ALA A 269 14.24 -9.89 -9.92
N HIS A 270 13.08 -9.78 -9.28
CA HIS A 270 12.37 -8.52 -9.05
C HIS A 270 13.07 -7.57 -8.06
N ILE A 271 13.73 -8.10 -7.03
CA ILE A 271 14.58 -7.35 -6.08
C ILE A 271 15.85 -6.85 -6.80
N ASP A 272 16.50 -7.72 -7.56
CA ASP A 272 17.71 -7.41 -8.32
C ASP A 272 17.46 -6.29 -9.32
N ALA A 273 16.32 -6.35 -10.02
CA ALA A 273 15.94 -5.36 -10.99
C ALA A 273 15.67 -3.98 -10.37
N ILE A 274 15.02 -3.89 -9.21
CA ILE A 274 14.80 -2.59 -8.56
C ILE A 274 16.10 -2.03 -7.98
N ILE A 275 16.97 -2.88 -7.43
CA ILE A 275 18.32 -2.47 -6.98
C ILE A 275 19.07 -1.84 -8.15
N HIS A 276 19.20 -2.56 -9.27
CA HIS A 276 19.92 -2.04 -10.45
C HIS A 276 19.25 -0.80 -11.05
N SER A 277 17.92 -0.72 -11.05
CA SER A 277 17.20 0.46 -11.57
C SER A 277 17.49 1.72 -10.76
N ILE A 278 17.60 1.60 -9.44
CA ILE A 278 17.96 2.72 -8.54
C ILE A 278 19.46 3.04 -8.65
N GLU A 279 20.33 2.02 -8.70
CA GLU A 279 21.78 2.23 -8.90
C GLU A 279 22.08 2.94 -10.22
N ALA A 280 21.30 2.68 -11.28
CA ALA A 280 21.38 3.39 -12.56
C ALA A 280 21.02 4.89 -12.46
N GLN A 281 20.32 5.32 -11.41
CA GLN A 281 20.11 6.75 -11.08
C GLN A 281 21.29 7.35 -10.28
N GLY A 282 22.35 6.59 -10.05
CA GLY A 282 23.49 6.99 -9.23
C GLY A 282 23.18 7.06 -7.74
N ILE A 283 22.29 6.20 -7.24
CA ILE A 283 21.84 6.15 -5.83
C ILE A 283 22.22 4.80 -5.22
N GLU A 284 22.80 4.82 -4.02
CA GLU A 284 23.20 3.59 -3.35
C GLU A 284 21.97 2.84 -2.85
N VAL A 285 21.91 1.53 -3.08
CA VAL A 285 20.87 0.69 -2.49
C VAL A 285 21.48 -0.24 -1.46
N ARG A 286 20.96 -0.17 -0.24
CA ARG A 286 21.29 -1.07 0.86
C ARG A 286 20.08 -1.96 1.11
N ALA A 287 20.03 -3.10 0.43
CA ALA A 287 18.99 -4.08 0.65
C ALA A 287 19.33 -4.92 1.89
N ALA A 288 18.39 -5.05 2.84
CA ALA A 288 18.55 -5.88 4.01
C ALA A 288 17.32 -6.75 4.24
N TYR A 289 17.54 -7.94 4.79
CA TYR A 289 16.45 -8.80 5.23
C TYR A 289 16.42 -8.97 6.74
N SER A 290 15.24 -9.27 7.27
CA SER A 290 15.05 -9.87 8.59
C SER A 290 14.50 -11.29 8.48
N SER A 291 14.81 -12.15 9.44
CA SER A 291 14.33 -13.53 9.52
C SER A 291 12.86 -13.65 9.92
N LEU A 292 12.35 -12.63 10.61
CA LEU A 292 11.00 -12.57 11.14
C LEU A 292 10.20 -11.44 10.50
N MET A 293 8.89 -11.43 10.77
CA MET A 293 8.01 -10.32 10.48
C MET A 293 8.22 -9.17 11.49
N ASP A 294 9.48 -8.79 11.73
CA ASP A 294 9.88 -7.60 12.50
C ASP A 294 11.18 -7.08 11.87
N PHE A 295 11.08 -5.96 11.16
CA PHE A 295 12.17 -5.43 10.33
C PHE A 295 12.99 -4.33 11.01
N ARG A 296 12.61 -3.95 12.23
CA ARG A 296 13.35 -2.96 13.05
C ARG A 296 14.82 -3.36 13.27
N PRO A 297 15.17 -4.63 13.54
CA PRO A 297 16.58 -5.01 13.68
C PRO A 297 17.44 -4.70 12.45
N SER A 298 16.87 -4.83 11.24
CA SER A 298 17.59 -4.48 10.01
C SER A 298 17.76 -2.97 9.84
N ILE A 299 16.74 -2.18 10.24
CA ILE A 299 16.82 -0.72 10.26
C ILE A 299 17.93 -0.25 11.21
N GLU A 300 17.90 -0.74 12.44
CA GLU A 300 18.87 -0.40 13.49
C GLU A 300 20.30 -0.80 13.10
N ALA A 301 20.49 -1.98 12.52
CA ALA A 301 21.80 -2.50 12.19
C ALA A 301 22.44 -1.82 10.96
N TYR A 302 21.63 -1.42 9.96
CA TYR A 302 22.15 -1.10 8.64
C TYR A 302 21.72 0.25 8.08
N PHE A 303 20.68 0.91 8.60
CA PHE A 303 20.09 2.09 7.96
C PHE A 303 20.14 3.35 8.81
N ALA A 304 19.92 3.21 10.12
CA ALA A 304 19.81 4.32 11.03
C ALA A 304 21.15 5.03 11.27
N PRO A 305 21.13 6.36 11.50
CA PRO A 305 22.32 7.08 11.93
C PRO A 305 22.81 6.57 13.29
N SER A 306 24.12 6.59 13.50
CA SER A 306 24.73 6.09 14.74
C SER A 306 24.37 6.88 16.00
N ALA A 307 23.98 8.15 15.82
CA ALA A 307 23.56 9.09 16.86
C ALA A 307 22.80 10.25 16.19
N GLU A 308 22.07 11.02 16.98
CA GLU A 308 21.41 12.24 16.51
C GLU A 308 22.45 13.21 15.91
N GLY A 309 22.18 13.70 14.69
CA GLY A 309 23.11 14.53 13.92
C GLY A 309 24.24 13.77 13.20
N SER A 310 24.39 12.47 13.41
CA SER A 310 25.31 11.64 12.61
C SER A 310 24.77 11.45 11.20
N ARG A 311 25.68 11.49 10.21
CA ARG A 311 25.36 11.17 8.81
C ARG A 311 25.66 9.74 8.43
N HIS A 312 26.25 8.95 9.33
CA HIS A 312 26.74 7.60 9.04
C HIS A 312 26.09 6.55 9.94
N VAL A 313 26.04 5.33 9.43
CA VAL A 313 25.61 4.17 10.20
C VAL A 313 26.68 3.80 11.23
N ALA A 314 26.26 3.29 12.39
CA ALA A 314 27.19 2.89 13.44
C ALA A 314 28.25 1.90 12.93
N GLY A 315 29.53 2.21 13.17
CA GLY A 315 30.65 1.35 12.79
C GLY A 315 30.96 1.30 11.28
N SER A 316 30.49 2.29 10.51
CA SER A 316 30.62 2.34 9.05
C SER A 316 30.87 3.75 8.54
N ASP A 317 31.54 3.86 7.39
CA ASP A 317 31.68 5.11 6.61
C ASP A 317 30.51 5.32 5.65
N LEU A 318 29.60 4.34 5.55
CA LEU A 318 28.38 4.46 4.75
C LEU A 318 27.40 5.44 5.39
N PRO A 319 26.73 6.28 4.57
CA PRO A 319 25.75 7.22 5.08
C PRO A 319 24.52 6.49 5.63
N ALA A 320 23.82 7.15 6.55
CA ALA A 320 22.43 6.83 6.83
C ALA A 320 21.59 6.99 5.55
N ILE A 321 20.48 6.26 5.46
CA ILE A 321 19.65 6.27 4.26
C ILE A 321 18.82 7.57 4.17
N ASP A 322 18.46 7.94 2.94
CA ASP A 322 17.62 9.10 2.62
C ASP A 322 16.14 8.73 2.44
N LEU A 323 15.88 7.46 2.14
CA LEU A 323 14.56 6.91 1.84
C LEU A 323 14.54 5.41 2.19
N LEU A 324 13.42 4.93 2.72
CA LEU A 324 13.18 3.52 3.02
C LEU A 324 12.15 2.94 2.04
N LEU A 325 12.47 1.79 1.46
CA LEU A 325 11.57 1.01 0.61
C LEU A 325 11.13 -0.26 1.33
N ASN A 326 9.83 -0.47 1.42
CA ASN A 326 9.24 -1.74 1.80
C ASN A 326 9.05 -2.62 0.56
N THR A 327 9.80 -3.71 0.42
CA THR A 327 9.53 -4.72 -0.63
C THR A 327 9.00 -6.03 -0.03
N ILE A 328 8.62 -6.01 1.26
CA ILE A 328 8.18 -7.18 2.02
C ILE A 328 6.79 -7.62 1.55
N GLY A 329 5.95 -6.67 1.14
CA GLY A 329 4.54 -6.87 0.87
C GLY A 329 3.68 -7.00 2.14
N PHE A 330 4.21 -6.64 3.31
CA PHE A 330 3.49 -6.68 4.59
C PHE A 330 3.87 -5.45 5.43
N PRO A 331 3.13 -5.20 6.54
CA PRO A 331 3.53 -4.18 7.51
C PRO A 331 4.96 -4.38 8.02
N LEU A 332 5.61 -3.27 8.39
CA LEU A 332 6.98 -3.22 8.88
C LEU A 332 7.18 -4.05 10.16
N VAL A 333 6.15 -4.09 11.00
CA VAL A 333 6.17 -4.78 12.29
C VAL A 333 4.95 -5.67 12.42
N GLY A 334 5.16 -6.98 12.41
CA GLY A 334 4.14 -8.01 12.46
C GLY A 334 3.73 -8.53 11.08
N GLY A 335 3.26 -9.78 11.05
CA GLY A 335 2.65 -10.35 9.84
C GLY A 335 1.16 -9.99 9.72
N PRO A 336 0.46 -10.47 8.67
CA PRO A 336 -0.94 -10.13 8.39
C PRO A 336 -1.91 -10.30 9.57
N ALA A 337 -1.69 -11.29 10.44
CA ALA A 337 -2.56 -11.58 11.58
C ALA A 337 -2.18 -10.83 12.89
N GLY A 338 -1.10 -10.05 12.87
CA GLY A 338 -0.50 -9.43 14.05
C GLY A 338 0.27 -8.17 13.77
N ALA A 339 -0.18 -7.37 12.80
CA ALA A 339 0.38 -6.05 12.50
C ALA A 339 0.36 -5.15 13.75
N ARG A 340 1.45 -4.40 13.94
CA ARG A 340 1.65 -3.48 15.07
C ARG A 340 2.03 -2.10 14.51
N PRO A 341 1.06 -1.35 13.95
CA PRO A 341 1.33 -0.06 13.32
C PRO A 341 1.97 0.94 14.30
N ASP A 342 1.56 0.98 15.56
CA ASP A 342 2.17 1.88 16.56
C ASP A 342 3.68 1.61 16.79
N ASP A 343 4.10 0.36 16.71
CA ASP A 343 5.53 -0.01 16.79
C ASP A 343 6.27 0.39 15.51
N ALA A 344 5.61 0.27 14.35
CA ALA A 344 6.15 0.67 13.05
C ALA A 344 6.32 2.19 12.97
N VAL A 345 5.27 2.97 13.30
CA VAL A 345 5.28 4.43 13.30
C VAL A 345 6.39 4.95 14.21
N ARG A 346 6.53 4.44 15.44
CA ARG A 346 7.64 4.84 16.33
C ARG A 346 9.03 4.60 15.73
N GLN A 347 9.23 3.48 15.02
CA GLN A 347 10.50 3.20 14.36
C GLN A 347 10.73 4.16 13.18
N LEU A 348 9.70 4.42 12.39
CA LEU A 348 9.77 5.26 11.19
C LEU A 348 9.99 6.72 11.57
N ASP A 349 9.32 7.22 12.61
CA ASP A 349 9.53 8.56 13.18
C ASP A 349 10.97 8.73 13.66
N ALA A 350 11.55 7.71 14.32
CA ALA A 350 12.94 7.76 14.75
C ALA A 350 13.95 7.73 13.59
N LEU A 351 13.56 7.17 12.44
CA LEU A 351 14.40 7.13 11.23
C LEU A 351 14.28 8.43 10.42
N ASP A 352 13.12 9.08 10.44
CA ASP A 352 12.81 10.36 9.80
C ASP A 352 13.20 10.41 8.31
N VAL A 353 12.73 9.42 7.55
CA VAL A 353 12.90 9.32 6.09
C VAL A 353 11.57 9.01 5.42
N GLY A 354 11.46 9.36 4.13
CA GLY A 354 10.30 8.92 3.35
C GLY A 354 10.22 7.39 3.28
N TYR A 355 9.00 6.86 3.36
CA TYR A 355 8.73 5.43 3.37
C TYR A 355 7.78 5.05 2.23
N LEU A 356 8.28 4.29 1.26
CA LEU A 356 7.53 3.86 0.06
C LEU A 356 7.29 2.36 0.05
N ASP A 357 6.24 1.95 -0.63
CA ASP A 357 5.85 0.55 -0.71
C ASP A 357 5.93 -0.02 -2.13
N MET A 358 6.64 -1.13 -2.22
CA MET A 358 6.84 -1.92 -3.42
C MET A 358 6.09 -3.24 -3.23
N VAL A 359 4.94 -3.35 -3.88
CA VAL A 359 3.99 -4.43 -3.69
C VAL A 359 4.32 -5.62 -4.59
N PRO A 360 4.66 -6.80 -4.04
CA PRO A 360 4.87 -8.00 -4.84
C PRO A 360 3.51 -8.61 -5.20
N LEU A 361 3.38 -9.15 -6.41
CA LEU A 361 2.20 -9.94 -6.79
C LEU A 361 2.29 -11.37 -6.23
N SER A 362 2.30 -11.51 -4.91
CA SER A 362 2.54 -12.80 -4.24
C SER A 362 1.44 -13.85 -4.49
N PHE A 363 0.22 -13.41 -4.84
CA PHE A 363 -0.97 -14.25 -4.99
C PHE A 363 -1.68 -14.10 -6.35
N GLN A 364 -1.07 -13.40 -7.29
CA GLN A 364 -1.63 -13.07 -8.60
C GLN A 364 -0.50 -13.14 -9.62
N ARG A 365 -0.77 -13.62 -10.83
CA ARG A 365 0.25 -13.63 -11.88
C ARG A 365 0.39 -12.23 -12.48
N VAL A 366 1.57 -11.94 -13.00
CA VAL A 366 1.82 -10.67 -13.69
C VAL A 366 0.87 -10.47 -14.87
N GLU A 367 0.59 -11.53 -15.64
CA GLU A 367 -0.34 -11.48 -16.76
C GLU A 367 -1.78 -11.18 -16.31
N ASP A 368 -2.23 -11.83 -15.24
CA ASP A 368 -3.56 -11.61 -14.67
C ASP A 368 -3.70 -10.15 -14.22
N TRP A 369 -2.72 -9.62 -13.48
CA TRP A 369 -2.73 -8.22 -13.03
C TRP A 369 -2.73 -7.22 -14.20
N ARG A 370 -1.95 -7.48 -15.26
CA ARG A 370 -1.90 -6.60 -16.43
C ARG A 370 -3.25 -6.54 -17.14
N GLN A 371 -3.93 -7.67 -17.30
CA GLN A 371 -5.22 -7.77 -18.00
C GLN A 371 -6.42 -7.33 -17.14
N ASP A 372 -6.30 -7.37 -15.81
CA ASP A 372 -7.39 -7.00 -14.90
C ASP A 372 -7.62 -5.48 -14.87
N GLU A 373 -8.82 -5.02 -15.26
CA GLU A 373 -9.19 -3.60 -15.21
C GLU A 373 -9.28 -3.03 -13.78
N ILE A 374 -9.53 -3.86 -12.77
CA ILE A 374 -9.56 -3.47 -11.35
C ILE A 374 -8.13 -3.38 -10.80
N GLY A 375 -7.27 -4.30 -11.23
CA GLY A 375 -5.86 -4.38 -10.84
C GLY A 375 -5.59 -5.48 -9.83
N LEU A 376 -5.34 -5.13 -8.56
CA LEU A 376 -5.07 -6.13 -7.51
C LEU A 376 -6.35 -6.86 -7.07
N THR A 377 -6.21 -8.14 -6.75
CA THR A 377 -7.30 -8.92 -6.12
C THR A 377 -7.67 -8.38 -4.73
N PRO A 378 -8.92 -8.55 -4.25
CA PRO A 378 -9.34 -8.04 -2.94
C PRO A 378 -8.46 -8.50 -1.76
N MET A 379 -7.97 -9.75 -1.81
CA MET A 379 -7.05 -10.28 -0.81
C MET A 379 -5.72 -9.53 -0.80
N GLN A 380 -5.16 -9.23 -1.97
CA GLN A 380 -3.92 -8.44 -2.08
C GLN A 380 -4.14 -7.00 -1.64
N VAL A 381 -5.27 -6.38 -1.98
CA VAL A 381 -5.59 -5.03 -1.50
C VAL A 381 -5.63 -5.00 0.03
N ALA A 382 -6.28 -5.97 0.67
CA ALA A 382 -6.33 -6.03 2.13
C ALA A 382 -4.94 -6.23 2.75
N MET A 383 -4.14 -7.16 2.23
CA MET A 383 -2.87 -7.57 2.84
C MET A 383 -1.69 -6.67 2.50
N ASN A 384 -1.58 -6.26 1.23
CA ASN A 384 -0.42 -5.56 0.70
C ASN A 384 -0.62 -4.04 0.56
N ILE A 385 -1.86 -3.54 0.67
CA ILE A 385 -2.14 -2.09 0.56
C ILE A 385 -2.69 -1.55 1.88
N ALA A 386 -3.86 -2.03 2.31
CA ALA A 386 -4.58 -1.44 3.44
C ALA A 386 -3.84 -1.59 4.78
N LEU A 387 -3.18 -2.73 5.02
CA LEU A 387 -2.40 -2.93 6.24
C LEU A 387 -1.12 -2.06 6.26
N PRO A 388 -0.26 -2.04 5.22
CA PRO A 388 0.90 -1.15 5.18
C PRO A 388 0.55 0.35 5.17
N GLU A 389 -0.64 0.74 4.68
CA GLU A 389 -1.11 2.12 4.79
C GLU A 389 -1.21 2.61 6.25
N LEU A 390 -1.42 1.71 7.21
CA LEU A 390 -1.43 2.02 8.65
C LEU A 390 -0.04 2.37 9.20
N ASP A 391 1.03 1.93 8.53
CA ASP A 391 2.41 2.26 8.89
C ASP A 391 2.81 3.66 8.35
N GLY A 392 1.94 4.34 7.60
CA GLY A 392 2.20 5.67 7.02
C GLY A 392 2.66 5.65 5.57
N ILE A 393 2.66 4.49 4.90
CA ILE A 393 3.00 4.37 3.47
C ILE A 393 2.07 5.24 2.62
N ALA A 394 2.69 5.91 1.64
CA ALA A 394 2.04 6.44 0.46
C ALA A 394 2.58 5.71 -0.77
N GLU A 395 1.79 5.66 -1.85
CA GLU A 395 2.22 5.16 -3.16
C GLU A 395 2.60 3.66 -3.20
N PRO A 396 1.63 2.76 -3.48
CA PRO A 396 1.92 1.36 -3.73
C PRO A 396 2.35 1.11 -5.18
N VAL A 397 3.58 0.64 -5.39
CA VAL A 397 4.10 0.31 -6.74
C VAL A 397 4.22 -1.19 -6.94
N ILE A 398 3.60 -1.72 -8.00
CA ILE A 398 3.69 -3.14 -8.34
C ILE A 398 5.03 -3.42 -9.02
N TYR A 399 5.91 -4.17 -8.36
CA TYR A 399 7.31 -4.25 -8.78
C TYR A 399 7.71 -5.61 -9.41
N GLY A 400 6.94 -6.67 -9.15
CA GLY A 400 7.16 -7.97 -9.77
C GLY A 400 6.33 -9.09 -9.16
N GLY A 401 6.44 -10.28 -9.74
CA GLY A 401 5.66 -11.45 -9.30
C GLY A 401 5.84 -12.67 -10.19
N PRO A 402 5.11 -13.77 -9.89
CA PRO A 402 5.14 -14.99 -10.68
C PRO A 402 4.45 -14.81 -12.04
N THR A 403 4.81 -15.68 -12.99
CA THR A 403 4.20 -15.72 -14.32
C THR A 403 3.57 -17.08 -14.58
N ILE A 404 2.88 -17.21 -15.72
CA ILE A 404 2.36 -18.51 -16.18
C ILE A 404 3.51 -19.47 -16.52
N THR A 405 4.61 -18.93 -17.06
CA THR A 405 5.66 -19.73 -17.72
C THR A 405 6.90 -19.93 -16.87
N GLN A 406 7.08 -19.15 -15.81
CA GLN A 406 8.28 -19.16 -14.97
C GLN A 406 7.90 -19.30 -13.50
N GLU A 407 8.56 -20.25 -12.83
CA GLU A 407 8.47 -20.40 -11.37
C GLU A 407 9.26 -19.31 -10.61
N LYS A 408 10.24 -18.66 -11.28
CA LYS A 408 10.94 -17.49 -10.76
C LYS A 408 10.10 -16.24 -10.99
N PHE A 409 10.11 -15.34 -10.02
CA PHE A 409 9.45 -14.05 -10.13
C PHE A 409 10.15 -13.21 -11.19
N ILE A 410 9.37 -12.48 -11.98
CA ILE A 410 9.87 -11.51 -12.95
C ILE A 410 9.72 -10.09 -12.42
N ALA A 411 10.54 -9.20 -12.97
CA ALA A 411 10.45 -7.77 -12.73
C ALA A 411 9.44 -7.10 -13.69
N ASN A 412 8.66 -6.15 -13.17
CA ASN A 412 7.80 -5.27 -13.97
C ASN A 412 8.60 -4.02 -14.40
N GLN A 413 9.36 -4.13 -15.50
CA GLN A 413 10.41 -3.17 -15.83
C GLN A 413 9.93 -1.71 -16.03
N ASN A 414 8.74 -1.50 -16.60
CA ASN A 414 8.22 -0.14 -16.82
C ASN A 414 7.92 0.55 -15.47
N GLU A 415 7.35 -0.22 -14.55
CA GLU A 415 7.00 0.16 -13.19
C GLU A 415 8.26 0.45 -12.38
N LEU A 416 9.28 -0.42 -12.46
CA LEU A 416 10.56 -0.20 -11.81
C LEU A 416 11.31 1.02 -12.33
N THR A 417 11.25 1.26 -13.64
CA THR A 417 11.87 2.44 -14.27
C THR A 417 11.26 3.73 -13.74
N LEU A 418 9.92 3.77 -13.63
CA LEU A 418 9.24 4.93 -13.05
C LEU A 418 9.51 5.07 -11.55
N ALA A 419 9.47 3.97 -10.80
CA ALA A 419 9.76 3.95 -9.37
C ALA A 419 11.16 4.50 -9.09
N ALA A 420 12.18 4.07 -9.85
CA ALA A 420 13.55 4.55 -9.71
C ALA A 420 13.65 6.07 -9.94
N LYS A 421 12.93 6.61 -10.93
CA LYS A 421 12.87 8.08 -11.15
C LYS A 421 12.20 8.81 -9.98
N ARG A 422 11.10 8.27 -9.43
CA ARG A 422 10.42 8.84 -8.26
C ARG A 422 11.29 8.81 -7.01
N ILE A 423 11.97 7.69 -6.78
CA ILE A 423 12.95 7.52 -5.70
C ILE A 423 14.06 8.58 -5.86
N ALA A 424 14.60 8.76 -7.06
CA ALA A 424 15.62 9.76 -7.32
C ALA A 424 15.16 11.19 -7.05
N ARG A 425 13.91 11.54 -7.43
CA ARG A 425 13.31 12.84 -7.13
C ARG A 425 13.17 13.07 -5.62
N ARG A 426 12.74 12.06 -4.85
CA ARG A 426 12.63 12.17 -3.38
C ARG A 426 13.99 12.30 -2.70
N VAL A 427 14.99 11.53 -3.14
CA VAL A 427 16.38 11.67 -2.66
C VAL A 427 16.90 13.08 -2.97
N ARG A 428 16.68 13.58 -4.20
CA ARG A 428 17.04 14.94 -4.59
C ARG A 428 16.35 15.99 -3.70
N LEU A 429 15.06 15.83 -3.43
CA LEU A 429 14.26 16.74 -2.59
C LEU A 429 14.80 16.81 -1.15
N ARG A 430 15.25 15.69 -0.58
CA ARG A 430 15.87 15.65 0.77
C ARG A 430 17.17 16.45 0.84
N HIS A 431 17.98 16.41 -0.23
CA HIS A 431 19.31 17.06 -0.27
C HIS A 431 19.32 18.49 -0.81
N LYS A 432 18.23 18.93 -1.47
CA LYS A 432 18.14 20.28 -2.03
C LYS A 432 17.87 21.29 -0.91
N LYS A 433 18.54 22.45 -0.94
CA LYS A 433 18.31 23.52 0.04
C LYS A 433 16.95 24.16 -0.22
N ASN A 434 16.27 24.61 0.84
CA ASN A 434 14.92 25.19 0.72
C ASN A 434 14.83 26.34 -0.30
N GLY A 435 15.78 27.28 -0.30
CA GLY A 435 15.81 28.39 -1.25
C GLY A 435 15.92 27.98 -2.73
N ASP A 436 16.46 26.80 -3.01
CA ASP A 436 16.62 26.29 -4.38
C ASP A 436 15.45 25.38 -4.82
N LYS A 437 14.55 25.00 -3.89
CA LYS A 437 13.45 24.07 -4.18
C LYS A 437 12.36 24.76 -4.98
N ARG A 438 11.96 24.13 -6.10
CA ARG A 438 10.80 24.53 -6.89
C ARG A 438 9.59 23.72 -6.47
N VAL A 439 8.56 24.38 -5.96
CA VAL A 439 7.32 23.73 -5.52
C VAL A 439 6.18 24.20 -6.40
N ALA A 440 5.39 23.26 -6.92
CA ALA A 440 4.16 23.55 -7.63
C ALA A 440 2.96 23.30 -6.72
N VAL A 441 2.19 24.32 -6.39
CA VAL A 441 0.91 24.20 -5.68
C VAL A 441 -0.22 24.18 -6.70
N VAL A 442 -1.03 23.12 -6.70
CA VAL A 442 -2.09 22.89 -7.69
C VAL A 442 -3.45 23.11 -7.03
N LEU A 443 -4.21 24.07 -7.57
CA LEU A 443 -5.59 24.38 -7.20
C LEU A 443 -6.56 23.72 -8.17
N PHE A 444 -7.74 23.35 -7.69
CA PHE A 444 -8.77 22.73 -8.52
C PHE A 444 -9.74 23.76 -9.11
N ASN A 445 -10.16 23.53 -10.35
CA ASN A 445 -11.19 24.31 -11.05
C ASN A 445 -12.46 23.45 -11.20
N PHE A 446 -13.18 23.22 -10.09
CA PHE A 446 -14.40 22.41 -10.11
C PHE A 446 -15.49 22.94 -9.16
N PRO A 447 -16.75 23.07 -9.62
CA PRO A 447 -17.20 22.93 -11.01
C PRO A 447 -16.70 24.08 -11.91
N PRO A 448 -16.26 23.79 -13.15
CA PRO A 448 -15.67 24.79 -14.05
C PRO A 448 -16.68 25.87 -14.47
N ASN A 449 -16.19 27.06 -14.87
CA ASN A 449 -16.98 28.19 -15.37
C ASN A 449 -17.98 28.83 -14.39
N LEU A 450 -17.91 28.51 -13.09
CA LEU A 450 -18.78 29.07 -12.05
C LEU A 450 -18.05 29.98 -11.04
N GLY A 451 -16.82 30.41 -11.34
CA GLY A 451 -16.01 31.23 -10.43
C GLY A 451 -15.45 30.45 -9.22
N ASN A 452 -15.46 29.11 -9.29
CA ASN A 452 -15.12 28.20 -8.20
C ASN A 452 -13.67 27.69 -8.26
N VAL A 453 -12.74 28.45 -8.86
CA VAL A 453 -11.32 28.08 -8.78
C VAL A 453 -10.89 28.15 -7.32
N GLY A 454 -10.33 27.06 -6.80
CA GLY A 454 -9.96 26.99 -5.39
C GLY A 454 -11.14 26.79 -4.45
N THR A 455 -12.18 26.04 -4.84
CA THR A 455 -13.10 25.45 -3.85
C THR A 455 -12.64 24.06 -3.42
N ALA A 456 -12.65 23.82 -2.12
CA ALA A 456 -12.36 22.54 -1.51
C ALA A 456 -13.29 22.30 -0.32
N ALA A 457 -13.50 21.03 0.06
CA ALA A 457 -14.40 20.70 1.15
C ALA A 457 -13.95 21.41 2.44
N PHE A 458 -14.79 22.34 2.87
CA PHE A 458 -14.65 23.12 4.09
C PHE A 458 -13.32 23.87 4.27
N LEU A 459 -12.65 24.26 3.18
CA LEU A 459 -11.34 24.93 3.23
C LEU A 459 -11.42 26.30 2.53
N ASP A 460 -10.91 27.34 3.19
CA ASP A 460 -10.63 28.61 2.54
C ASP A 460 -9.29 28.49 1.82
N VAL A 461 -9.36 28.14 0.54
CA VAL A 461 -8.18 27.76 -0.25
C VAL A 461 -7.22 28.93 -0.43
N PHE A 462 -7.72 30.13 -0.73
CA PHE A 462 -6.83 31.28 -0.98
C PHE A 462 -6.22 31.81 0.31
N GLN A 463 -6.98 31.85 1.41
CA GLN A 463 -6.42 32.19 2.71
C GLN A 463 -5.39 31.15 3.14
N SER A 464 -5.70 29.85 3.02
CA SER A 464 -4.77 28.77 3.36
C SER A 464 -3.52 28.75 2.47
N LEU A 465 -3.66 29.05 1.17
CA LEU A 465 -2.53 29.19 0.25
C LEU A 465 -1.64 30.35 0.66
N TYR A 466 -2.22 31.49 1.04
CA TYR A 466 -1.45 32.64 1.51
C TYR A 466 -0.66 32.32 2.78
N VAL A 467 -1.28 31.63 3.75
CA VAL A 467 -0.60 31.14 4.96
C VAL A 467 0.51 30.14 4.61
N LEU A 468 0.27 29.24 3.65
CA LEU A 468 1.30 28.31 3.16
C LEU A 468 2.50 29.06 2.55
N LEU A 469 2.26 30.08 1.72
CA LEU A 469 3.33 30.90 1.13
C LEU A 469 4.12 31.66 2.21
N GLN A 470 3.44 32.19 3.24
CA GLN A 470 4.10 32.81 4.38
C GLN A 470 4.99 31.82 5.15
N SER A 471 4.49 30.62 5.41
CA SER A 471 5.26 29.56 6.09
C SER A 471 6.48 29.14 5.27
N LEU A 472 6.31 28.92 3.96
CA LEU A 472 7.42 28.57 3.07
C LEU A 472 8.49 29.68 3.05
N GLN A 473 8.08 30.95 2.99
CA GLN A 473 9.02 32.07 3.06
C GLN A 473 9.79 32.08 4.39
N ALA A 474 9.10 31.86 5.51
CA ALA A 474 9.72 31.79 6.85
C ALA A 474 10.71 30.61 6.98
N ASP A 475 10.42 29.49 6.31
CA ASP A 475 11.29 28.30 6.26
C ASP A 475 12.45 28.43 5.24
N GLY A 476 12.61 29.60 4.62
CA GLY A 476 13.73 29.94 3.74
C GLY A 476 13.59 29.45 2.30
N TYR A 477 12.37 29.18 1.83
CA TYR A 477 12.08 29.02 0.41
C TYR A 477 12.09 30.38 -0.29
N ASP A 478 12.43 30.40 -1.59
CA ASP A 478 12.34 31.61 -2.41
C ASP A 478 10.88 31.88 -2.79
N VAL A 479 10.25 32.81 -2.07
CA VAL A 479 8.84 33.17 -2.21
C VAL A 479 8.67 34.67 -2.37
N GLU A 480 8.11 35.09 -3.50
CA GLU A 480 7.63 36.46 -3.72
C GLU A 480 6.21 36.59 -3.15
N LEU A 481 6.11 36.89 -1.85
CA LEU A 481 4.82 36.96 -1.16
C LEU A 481 3.98 38.17 -1.65
N PRO A 482 2.72 37.96 -2.09
CA PRO A 482 1.80 39.06 -2.40
C PRO A 482 1.48 39.93 -1.18
N ALA A 483 0.95 41.14 -1.40
CA ALA A 483 0.60 42.05 -0.31
C ALA A 483 -0.49 41.50 0.61
N ASP A 484 -1.46 40.80 0.02
CA ASP A 484 -2.61 40.18 0.69
C ASP A 484 -3.22 39.07 -0.17
N VAL A 485 -4.25 38.41 0.38
CA VAL A 485 -4.97 37.30 -0.26
C VAL A 485 -5.70 37.74 -1.54
N ASP A 486 -6.20 38.96 -1.59
CA ASP A 486 -6.87 39.48 -2.78
C ASP A 486 -5.88 39.71 -3.92
N SER A 487 -4.69 40.23 -3.63
CA SER A 487 -3.58 40.36 -4.58
C SER A 487 -3.09 39.00 -5.10
N LEU A 488 -3.04 37.99 -4.21
CA LEU A 488 -2.76 36.60 -4.59
C LEU A 488 -3.82 36.07 -5.56
N ARG A 489 -5.11 36.22 -5.22
CA ARG A 489 -6.24 35.78 -6.05
C ARG A 489 -6.23 36.47 -7.41
N GLU A 490 -6.01 37.78 -7.45
CA GLU A 490 -5.98 38.58 -8.67
C GLU A 490 -4.86 38.11 -9.62
N ARG A 491 -3.66 37.83 -9.10
CA ARG A 491 -2.53 37.31 -9.91
C ARG A 491 -2.81 35.93 -10.51
N VAL A 492 -3.49 35.05 -9.77
CA VAL A 492 -3.74 33.67 -10.19
C VAL A 492 -4.95 33.59 -11.15
N ILE A 493 -6.03 34.31 -10.86
CA ILE A 493 -7.32 34.19 -11.57
C ILE A 493 -7.48 35.24 -12.66
N ALA A 494 -7.29 36.52 -12.35
CA ALA A 494 -7.62 37.59 -13.27
C ALA A 494 -6.48 37.89 -14.25
N GLY A 495 -5.31 38.27 -13.73
CA GLY A 495 -4.07 38.55 -14.47
C GLY A 495 -4.25 38.91 -15.95
N ASN A 496 -3.76 38.05 -16.83
CA ASN A 496 -3.93 38.18 -18.29
C ASN A 496 -5.06 37.28 -18.87
N ALA A 497 -5.95 36.75 -18.04
CA ALA A 497 -6.95 35.75 -18.42
C ALA A 497 -7.88 36.25 -19.55
N SER A 498 -8.33 37.51 -19.47
CA SER A 498 -9.18 38.14 -20.49
C SER A 498 -8.49 38.26 -21.86
N ARG A 499 -7.16 38.37 -21.90
CA ARG A 499 -6.38 38.43 -23.14
C ARG A 499 -6.36 37.09 -23.86
N TYR A 500 -6.34 35.99 -23.10
CA TYR A 500 -6.28 34.62 -23.64
C TYR A 500 -7.65 33.93 -23.70
N GLY A 501 -8.69 34.52 -23.10
CA GLY A 501 -10.01 33.92 -23.03
C GLY A 501 -10.04 32.68 -22.13
N THR A 502 -9.28 32.69 -21.04
CA THR A 502 -9.12 31.57 -20.09
C THR A 502 -9.75 31.89 -18.74
N ASP A 503 -9.98 30.86 -17.91
CA ASP A 503 -10.51 30.99 -16.54
C ASP A 503 -9.48 31.50 -15.52
N GLY A 504 -8.22 31.62 -15.93
CA GLY A 504 -7.09 31.94 -15.06
C GLY A 504 -5.97 32.64 -15.82
N ASN A 505 -5.04 33.24 -15.08
CA ASN A 505 -3.84 33.85 -15.64
C ASN A 505 -3.00 32.79 -16.36
N VAL A 506 -2.54 33.06 -17.58
CA VAL A 506 -1.59 32.22 -18.30
C VAL A 506 -0.18 32.57 -17.83
N ALA A 507 0.42 31.69 -17.02
CA ALA A 507 1.78 31.84 -16.51
C ALA A 507 2.84 31.45 -17.53
N ALA A 508 2.56 30.37 -18.27
CA ALA A 508 3.49 29.80 -19.23
C ALA A 508 2.75 29.20 -20.43
N GLN A 509 3.51 28.91 -21.47
CA GLN A 509 3.03 28.19 -22.64
C GLN A 509 3.93 26.99 -22.93
N LEU A 510 3.34 25.85 -23.28
CA LEU A 510 4.07 24.67 -23.75
C LEU A 510 3.85 24.53 -25.26
N SER A 511 4.93 24.50 -26.05
CA SER A 511 4.79 24.34 -27.49
C SER A 511 4.25 22.95 -27.84
N LEU A 512 3.51 22.84 -28.95
CA LEU A 512 3.04 21.54 -29.44
C LEU A 512 4.18 20.55 -29.70
N SER A 513 5.34 21.04 -30.18
CA SER A 513 6.53 20.21 -30.41
C SER A 513 7.07 19.64 -29.10
N ASP A 514 7.22 20.48 -28.07
CA ASP A 514 7.73 20.03 -26.77
C ASP A 514 6.76 19.03 -26.12
N TYR A 515 5.45 19.28 -26.21
CA TYR A 515 4.44 18.36 -25.71
C TYR A 515 4.53 16.98 -26.37
N ARG A 516 4.65 16.93 -27.71
CA ARG A 516 4.74 15.66 -28.45
C ARG A 516 6.03 14.91 -28.16
N GLU A 517 7.14 15.62 -27.99
CA GLU A 517 8.45 15.02 -27.64
C GLU A 517 8.42 14.42 -26.24
N ARG A 518 7.81 15.13 -25.27
CA ARG A 518 7.91 14.82 -23.84
C ARG A 518 6.80 13.93 -23.30
N PHE A 519 5.65 13.89 -23.99
CA PHE A 519 4.49 13.11 -23.59
C PHE A 519 4.02 12.20 -24.73
N PRO A 520 4.78 11.13 -25.06
CA PRO A 520 4.52 10.30 -26.25
C PRO A 520 3.12 9.62 -26.25
N TRP A 521 2.49 9.50 -25.09
CA TRP A 521 1.12 8.99 -24.94
C TRP A 521 0.04 9.93 -25.47
N TYR A 522 0.39 11.12 -25.97
CA TYR A 522 -0.58 12.03 -26.61
C TYR A 522 -1.37 11.34 -27.73
N VAL A 523 -0.78 10.38 -28.44
CA VAL A 523 -1.44 9.60 -29.51
C VAL A 523 -2.66 8.82 -29.02
N GLU A 524 -2.69 8.45 -27.74
CA GLU A 524 -3.86 7.78 -27.14
C GLU A 524 -4.97 8.79 -26.81
N ILE A 525 -4.61 10.03 -26.48
CA ILE A 525 -5.54 11.15 -26.25
C ILE A 525 -6.22 11.55 -27.56
N GLU A 526 -5.51 11.50 -28.69
CA GLU A 526 -6.02 11.94 -30.01
C GLU A 526 -7.28 11.17 -30.45
N LYS A 527 -7.45 9.92 -29.97
CA LYS A 527 -8.63 9.09 -30.23
C LYS A 527 -9.93 9.67 -29.65
N TYR A 528 -9.83 10.48 -28.60
CA TYR A 528 -10.96 11.04 -27.86
C TYR A 528 -11.09 12.55 -28.03
N TRP A 529 -9.96 13.25 -28.20
CA TRP A 529 -9.89 14.71 -28.16
C TRP A 529 -9.38 15.35 -29.46
N GLY A 530 -9.24 14.55 -30.53
CA GLY A 530 -8.71 15.01 -31.82
C GLY A 530 -7.19 15.21 -31.80
N TYR A 531 -6.59 15.55 -32.94
CA TYR A 531 -5.13 15.73 -33.01
C TYR A 531 -4.63 16.82 -32.07
N ALA A 532 -3.48 16.59 -31.42
CA ALA A 532 -2.85 17.60 -30.59
C ALA A 532 -2.58 18.90 -31.41
N PRO A 533 -2.92 20.09 -30.89
CA PRO A 533 -3.21 20.40 -29.49
C PRO A 533 -4.68 20.27 -29.04
N GLY A 534 -5.59 19.84 -29.90
CA GLY A 534 -7.03 19.84 -29.62
C GLY A 534 -7.61 21.26 -29.54
N GLU A 535 -8.69 21.44 -28.77
CA GLU A 535 -9.43 22.71 -28.69
C GLU A 535 -9.35 23.40 -27.32
N LEU A 536 -8.96 22.67 -26.26
CA LEU A 536 -8.99 23.16 -24.89
C LEU A 536 -7.63 23.74 -24.46
N LEU A 537 -7.67 24.94 -23.86
CA LEU A 537 -6.50 25.65 -23.32
C LEU A 537 -5.36 25.79 -24.33
N THR A 538 -5.66 26.20 -25.56
CA THR A 538 -4.66 26.35 -26.62
C THR A 538 -4.97 27.51 -27.56
N ASP A 539 -3.92 28.11 -28.11
CA ASP A 539 -3.98 29.08 -29.22
C ASP A 539 -3.79 28.41 -30.60
N GLY A 540 -3.82 27.07 -30.65
CA GLY A 540 -3.57 26.24 -31.83
C GLY A 540 -2.09 25.93 -32.08
N ARG A 541 -1.15 26.59 -31.40
CA ARG A 541 0.31 26.32 -31.48
C ARG A 541 0.90 25.90 -30.15
N ASN A 542 0.37 26.42 -29.07
CA ASN A 542 0.84 26.21 -27.71
C ASN A 542 -0.33 25.86 -26.79
N PHE A 543 -0.01 25.14 -25.72
CA PHE A 543 -0.91 24.94 -24.58
C PHE A 543 -0.71 26.06 -23.56
N HIS A 544 -1.80 26.59 -23.01
CA HIS A 544 -1.78 27.58 -21.95
C HIS A 544 -1.69 26.89 -20.58
N ILE A 545 -0.66 27.24 -19.81
CA ILE A 545 -0.49 26.77 -18.43
C ILE A 545 -1.04 27.83 -17.49
N LEU A 546 -2.17 27.54 -16.85
CA LEU A 546 -2.87 28.47 -15.99
C LEU A 546 -2.24 28.50 -14.59
N GLY A 547 -2.01 29.70 -14.05
CA GLY A 547 -1.41 29.90 -12.74
C GLY A 547 -0.64 31.22 -12.61
N ALA A 548 0.22 31.32 -11.60
CA ALA A 548 1.20 32.39 -11.43
C ALA A 548 2.44 31.90 -10.67
N GLU A 549 3.59 32.50 -10.95
CA GLU A 549 4.84 32.26 -10.21
C GLU A 549 5.01 33.29 -9.09
N PHE A 550 5.59 32.85 -7.98
CA PHE A 550 5.89 33.61 -6.76
C PHE A 550 7.29 33.21 -6.27
N GLY A 551 8.34 33.61 -6.99
CA GLY A 551 9.71 33.10 -6.77
C GLY A 551 9.85 31.67 -7.33
N ASN A 552 10.34 30.73 -6.52
CA ASN A 552 10.42 29.31 -6.88
C ASN A 552 9.11 28.53 -6.58
N ILE A 553 8.03 29.23 -6.25
CA ILE A 553 6.71 28.63 -6.04
C ILE A 553 5.80 28.94 -7.23
N PHE A 554 5.29 27.91 -7.89
CA PHE A 554 4.28 28.04 -8.93
C PHE A 554 2.92 27.66 -8.37
N VAL A 555 1.94 28.56 -8.44
CA VAL A 555 0.54 28.24 -8.11
C VAL A 555 -0.21 28.03 -9.41
N GLY A 556 -0.50 26.77 -9.73
CA GLY A 556 -1.18 26.36 -10.95
C GLY A 556 -2.66 26.06 -10.74
N ILE A 557 -3.45 26.27 -11.79
CA ILE A 557 -4.86 25.86 -11.83
C ILE A 557 -4.93 24.57 -12.65
N GLN A 558 -5.34 23.48 -12.02
CA GLN A 558 -5.53 22.20 -12.70
C GLN A 558 -6.60 22.36 -13.79
N PRO A 559 -6.30 21.96 -15.04
CA PRO A 559 -7.31 21.93 -16.09
C PRO A 559 -8.51 21.04 -15.72
N SER A 560 -9.69 21.37 -16.23
CA SER A 560 -10.89 20.56 -15.99
C SER A 560 -10.78 19.18 -16.66
N PHE A 561 -11.69 18.26 -16.33
CA PHE A 561 -11.76 16.96 -17.02
C PHE A 561 -12.17 17.05 -18.48
N GLY A 562 -12.76 18.17 -18.92
CA GLY A 562 -13.27 18.38 -20.29
C GLY A 562 -14.66 17.79 -20.59
N TYR A 563 -15.26 16.96 -19.72
CA TYR A 563 -16.61 16.37 -19.94
C TYR A 563 -17.73 17.15 -19.21
N GLU A 564 -17.80 18.46 -19.43
CA GLU A 564 -18.69 19.39 -18.70
C GLU A 564 -20.20 19.08 -18.82
N ARG A 565 -20.61 18.16 -19.71
CA ARG A 565 -22.02 17.85 -19.99
C ARG A 565 -22.50 16.46 -19.55
N ASP A 566 -21.62 15.58 -19.05
CA ASP A 566 -22.02 14.25 -18.54
C ASP A 566 -21.12 13.78 -17.38
N PRO A 567 -21.45 14.18 -16.14
CA PRO A 567 -20.71 13.79 -14.93
C PRO A 567 -20.68 12.27 -14.68
N MET A 568 -21.67 11.52 -15.18
CA MET A 568 -21.73 10.07 -15.00
C MET A 568 -20.78 9.36 -15.94
N ARG A 569 -20.64 9.84 -17.19
CA ARG A 569 -19.62 9.35 -18.12
C ARG A 569 -18.20 9.68 -17.65
N LEU A 570 -18.02 10.79 -16.94
CA LEU A 570 -16.76 11.19 -16.31
C LEU A 570 -16.34 10.25 -15.17
N LEU A 571 -17.30 9.76 -14.36
CA LEU A 571 -17.04 8.86 -13.23
C LEU A 571 -17.05 7.36 -13.60
N MET A 572 -17.72 6.96 -14.69
CA MET A 572 -17.95 5.56 -15.04
C MET A 572 -17.45 5.16 -16.44
N GLY A 573 -16.92 6.11 -17.21
CA GLY A 573 -16.38 5.87 -18.56
C GLY A 573 -15.08 5.09 -18.52
N LYS A 574 -15.12 3.82 -18.93
CA LYS A 574 -13.93 2.96 -19.06
C LYS A 574 -13.03 3.37 -20.24
N ASP A 575 -13.63 3.92 -21.29
CA ASP A 575 -12.96 4.40 -22.51
C ASP A 575 -12.85 5.93 -22.49
N ALA A 576 -12.05 6.46 -21.58
CA ALA A 576 -11.80 7.89 -21.49
C ALA A 576 -10.29 8.18 -21.39
N SER A 577 -9.91 9.41 -21.72
CA SER A 577 -8.54 9.91 -21.56
C SER A 577 -8.59 11.37 -21.08
N PRO A 578 -7.55 11.85 -20.38
CA PRO A 578 -7.39 13.29 -20.15
C PRO A 578 -7.32 14.03 -21.50
N HIS A 579 -7.82 15.25 -21.57
CA HIS A 579 -7.60 16.09 -22.75
C HIS A 579 -6.14 16.58 -22.82
N HIS A 580 -5.70 17.05 -23.99
CA HIS A 580 -4.30 17.46 -24.21
C HIS A 580 -3.81 18.55 -23.25
N GLY A 581 -4.64 19.57 -22.95
CA GLY A 581 -4.31 20.61 -21.97
C GLY A 581 -4.02 20.08 -20.57
N PHE A 582 -4.75 19.06 -20.11
CA PHE A 582 -4.49 18.40 -18.81
C PHE A 582 -3.13 17.69 -18.80
N ALA A 583 -2.84 16.95 -19.86
CA ALA A 583 -1.55 16.28 -20.01
C ALA A 583 -0.38 17.27 -20.16
N ALA A 584 -0.59 18.35 -20.92
CA ALA A 584 0.38 19.43 -21.11
C ALA A 584 0.73 20.12 -19.78
N PHE A 585 -0.27 20.37 -18.92
CA PHE A 585 -0.07 20.94 -17.59
C PHE A 585 0.92 20.12 -16.75
N TYR A 586 0.67 18.83 -16.57
CA TYR A 586 1.57 17.99 -15.78
C TYR A 586 2.92 17.71 -16.47
N THR A 587 2.94 17.64 -17.81
CA THR A 587 4.19 17.53 -18.57
C THR A 587 5.08 18.76 -18.34
N TRP A 588 4.47 19.95 -18.33
CA TRP A 588 5.18 21.20 -18.05
C TRP A 588 5.72 21.22 -16.61
N LEU A 589 4.91 20.79 -15.62
CA LEU A 589 5.35 20.71 -14.22
C LEU A 589 6.57 19.78 -14.02
N ASP A 590 6.53 18.57 -14.57
CA ASP A 590 7.60 17.57 -14.38
C ASP A 590 8.86 17.91 -15.19
N GLN A 591 8.69 18.32 -16.45
CA GLN A 591 9.79 18.30 -17.43
C GLN A 591 10.26 19.66 -17.93
N ILE A 592 9.52 20.75 -17.67
CA ILE A 592 9.89 22.13 -18.09
C ILE A 592 10.13 23.02 -16.88
N TYR A 593 9.13 23.16 -16.01
CA TYR A 593 9.27 23.85 -14.72
C TYR A 593 10.26 23.12 -13.80
N ASP A 594 10.36 21.80 -13.97
CA ASP A 594 11.24 20.91 -13.20
C ASP A 594 10.94 21.02 -11.69
N ALA A 595 9.65 20.89 -11.34
CA ALA A 595 9.23 20.88 -9.94
C ALA A 595 10.00 19.80 -9.15
N ASP A 596 10.42 20.15 -7.94
CA ASP A 596 10.95 19.19 -6.97
C ASP A 596 9.84 18.48 -6.20
N ALA A 597 8.68 19.13 -6.05
CA ALA A 597 7.47 18.59 -5.43
C ALA A 597 6.21 19.27 -5.96
N VAL A 598 5.11 18.52 -5.94
CA VAL A 598 3.75 19.04 -6.17
C VAL A 598 2.96 18.97 -4.88
N VAL A 599 2.23 20.04 -4.57
CA VAL A 599 1.27 20.12 -3.47
C VAL A 599 -0.11 20.34 -4.08
N HIS A 600 -0.97 19.32 -4.04
CA HIS A 600 -2.38 19.52 -4.36
C HIS A 600 -3.11 20.07 -3.13
N LEU A 601 -3.87 21.14 -3.33
CA LEU A 601 -4.53 21.86 -2.24
C LEU A 601 -6.05 21.75 -2.35
N GLY A 602 -6.64 20.88 -1.53
CA GLY A 602 -8.10 20.71 -1.44
C GLY A 602 -8.57 19.27 -1.63
N THR A 603 -9.88 19.08 -1.77
CA THR A 603 -10.48 17.77 -2.08
C THR A 603 -10.93 17.69 -3.53
N HIS A 604 -11.09 16.48 -4.07
CA HIS A 604 -11.62 16.20 -5.41
C HIS A 604 -10.73 16.60 -6.60
N GLY A 605 -9.41 16.45 -6.47
CA GLY A 605 -8.50 16.62 -7.61
C GLY A 605 -8.78 15.64 -8.73
N ALA A 606 -8.62 16.10 -9.96
CA ALA A 606 -8.99 15.29 -11.12
C ALA A 606 -8.03 14.13 -11.41
N LEU A 607 -6.77 14.29 -11.02
CA LEU A 607 -5.66 13.40 -11.34
C LEU A 607 -5.90 11.96 -10.86
N GLU A 608 -6.32 11.78 -9.62
CA GLU A 608 -6.51 10.45 -9.02
C GLU A 608 -7.69 9.68 -9.64
N PHE A 609 -8.68 10.38 -10.21
CA PHE A 609 -9.84 9.77 -10.86
C PHE A 609 -9.66 9.58 -12.38
N MET A 610 -8.52 10.00 -12.95
CA MET A 610 -8.23 9.77 -14.38
C MET A 610 -8.21 8.27 -14.71
N PRO A 611 -8.60 7.83 -15.92
CA PRO A 611 -8.85 6.41 -16.20
C PRO A 611 -7.65 5.48 -15.98
N GLY A 612 -7.92 4.26 -15.53
CA GLY A 612 -6.90 3.25 -15.17
C GLY A 612 -7.33 2.36 -14.01
N LYS A 613 -6.47 1.42 -13.60
CA LYS A 613 -6.76 0.39 -12.58
C LYS A 613 -7.12 0.98 -11.23
N GLN A 614 -8.18 0.47 -10.57
CA GLN A 614 -8.66 0.97 -9.28
C GLN A 614 -7.59 0.94 -8.18
N THR A 615 -6.81 -0.14 -8.12
CA THR A 615 -5.70 -0.31 -7.17
C THR A 615 -4.54 -1.08 -7.82
N GLY A 616 -3.31 -0.85 -7.35
CA GLY A 616 -2.12 -1.37 -8.01
C GLY A 616 -2.00 -0.85 -9.44
N VAL A 617 -2.01 0.48 -9.57
CA VAL A 617 -1.90 1.17 -10.87
C VAL A 617 -0.63 0.75 -11.60
N SER A 618 -0.74 0.57 -12.91
CA SER A 618 0.41 0.28 -13.78
C SER A 618 1.03 1.57 -14.32
N ALA A 619 2.24 1.48 -14.88
CA ALA A 619 2.87 2.58 -15.60
C ALA A 619 2.04 3.08 -16.80
N ASP A 620 1.08 2.27 -17.26
CA ASP A 620 0.17 2.62 -18.36
C ASP A 620 -1.10 3.36 -17.92
N CYS A 621 -1.37 3.45 -16.61
CA CYS A 621 -2.55 4.16 -16.11
C CYS A 621 -2.36 5.69 -16.20
N TRP A 622 -3.39 6.43 -16.58
CA TRP A 622 -3.31 7.89 -16.76
C TRP A 622 -2.81 8.64 -15.52
N PRO A 623 -3.31 8.38 -14.29
CA PRO A 623 -2.79 9.06 -13.10
C PRO A 623 -1.26 8.94 -12.97
N THR A 624 -0.72 7.77 -13.33
CA THR A 624 0.71 7.47 -13.24
C THR A 624 1.52 8.14 -14.35
N ARG A 625 1.02 8.13 -15.60
CA ARG A 625 1.63 8.84 -16.74
C ARG A 625 1.65 10.35 -16.54
N LEU A 626 0.57 10.91 -16.00
CA LEU A 626 0.39 12.34 -15.80
C LEU A 626 1.30 12.87 -14.69
N ILE A 627 1.23 12.32 -13.48
CA ILE A 627 2.07 12.81 -12.37
C ILE A 627 3.55 12.48 -12.58
N GLY A 628 3.84 11.45 -13.39
CA GLY A 628 5.19 11.08 -13.77
C GLY A 628 6.05 10.79 -12.55
N SER A 629 7.20 11.46 -12.49
CA SER A 629 8.20 11.24 -11.42
C SER A 629 8.03 12.13 -10.19
N LEU A 630 7.04 13.03 -10.18
CA LEU A 630 6.91 14.07 -9.17
C LEU A 630 6.50 13.52 -7.80
N PRO A 631 7.21 13.89 -6.71
CA PRO A 631 6.71 13.69 -5.36
C PRO A 631 5.40 14.49 -5.16
N ASN A 632 4.32 13.77 -4.87
CA ASN A 632 2.99 14.36 -4.72
C ASN A 632 2.59 14.43 -3.23
N PHE A 633 2.43 15.64 -2.71
CA PHE A 633 1.85 15.91 -1.40
C PHE A 633 0.44 16.46 -1.58
N TYR A 634 -0.46 16.11 -0.66
CA TYR A 634 -1.86 16.43 -0.85
C TYR A 634 -2.52 16.77 0.48
N TYR A 635 -2.99 17.99 0.60
CA TYR A 635 -3.80 18.38 1.75
C TYR A 635 -5.22 17.86 1.60
N TYR A 636 -5.66 17.02 2.54
CA TYR A 636 -6.96 16.36 2.47
C TYR A 636 -7.77 16.54 3.76
N CYS A 637 -9.08 16.67 3.64
CA CYS A 637 -9.95 16.82 4.82
C CYS A 637 -9.96 15.52 5.64
N VAL A 638 -9.80 15.64 6.96
CA VAL A 638 -9.78 14.49 7.89
C VAL A 638 -11.06 13.64 7.84
N ASN A 639 -12.20 14.24 7.48
CA ASN A 639 -13.49 13.55 7.41
C ASN A 639 -13.73 12.80 6.09
N ASN A 640 -12.80 12.85 5.13
CA ASN A 640 -12.92 12.16 3.84
C ASN A 640 -11.78 11.14 3.61
N PRO A 641 -11.62 10.13 4.48
CA PRO A 641 -10.56 9.13 4.35
C PRO A 641 -10.75 8.24 3.11
N SER A 642 -11.99 8.06 2.64
CA SER A 642 -12.30 7.22 1.47
C SER A 642 -11.67 7.77 0.20
N GLU A 643 -11.89 9.05 -0.12
CA GLU A 643 -11.27 9.65 -1.32
C GLU A 643 -9.79 9.93 -1.12
N GLY A 644 -9.36 10.31 0.10
CA GLY A 644 -7.94 10.42 0.42
C GLY A 644 -7.18 9.12 0.11
N SER A 645 -7.77 7.96 0.41
CA SER A 645 -7.19 6.65 0.06
C SER A 645 -7.05 6.45 -1.45
N ILE A 646 -7.97 6.98 -2.26
CA ILE A 646 -7.87 6.94 -3.73
C ILE A 646 -6.68 7.79 -4.19
N ALA A 647 -6.52 8.99 -3.64
CA ALA A 647 -5.36 9.83 -3.93
C ALA A 647 -4.03 9.15 -3.55
N LYS A 648 -3.96 8.45 -2.40
CA LYS A 648 -2.77 7.64 -2.02
C LYS A 648 -2.47 6.54 -3.04
N ARG A 649 -3.50 5.77 -3.42
CA ARG A 649 -3.35 4.54 -4.21
C ARG A 649 -3.21 4.77 -5.72
N ARG A 650 -3.76 5.88 -6.24
CA ARG A 650 -3.75 6.20 -7.68
C ARG A 650 -2.91 7.44 -8.02
N GLY A 651 -2.89 8.43 -7.14
CA GLY A 651 -2.17 9.69 -7.33
C GLY A 651 -0.76 9.73 -6.75
N ALA A 652 -0.29 8.64 -6.13
CA ALA A 652 0.99 8.59 -5.40
C ALA A 652 1.10 9.66 -4.30
N ALA A 653 -0.04 10.04 -3.71
CA ALA A 653 -0.12 11.16 -2.79
C ALA A 653 0.31 10.80 -1.37
N THR A 654 1.20 11.60 -0.78
CA THR A 654 1.42 11.67 0.66
C THR A 654 0.40 12.64 1.24
N LEU A 655 -0.58 12.13 1.99
CA LEU A 655 -1.64 12.96 2.55
C LEU A 655 -1.17 13.72 3.80
N VAL A 656 -1.55 14.99 3.87
CA VAL A 656 -1.46 15.82 5.08
C VAL A 656 -2.88 16.23 5.44
N SER A 657 -3.38 15.80 6.60
CA SER A 657 -4.77 16.06 6.96
C SER A 657 -4.97 17.50 7.46
N TYR A 658 -6.09 18.11 7.12
CA TYR A 658 -6.60 19.33 7.75
C TYR A 658 -7.96 19.08 8.39
N MET A 659 -8.31 19.89 9.39
CA MET A 659 -9.54 19.74 10.17
C MET A 659 -10.76 20.31 9.44
N VAL A 660 -11.94 19.78 9.75
CA VAL A 660 -13.19 20.49 9.43
C VAL A 660 -13.30 21.77 10.27
N PRO A 661 -14.03 22.80 9.80
CA PRO A 661 -14.37 23.97 10.59
C PRO A 661 -15.08 23.56 11.89
N PRO A 662 -15.02 24.43 12.92
CA PRO A 662 -15.84 24.26 14.12
C PRO A 662 -17.29 23.99 13.78
N LEU A 663 -17.89 23.04 14.50
CA LEU A 663 -19.30 22.75 14.39
C LEU A 663 -20.07 23.65 15.35
N GLN A 664 -21.24 24.11 14.95
CA GLN A 664 -22.18 24.79 15.84
C GLN A 664 -23.58 24.24 15.62
N GLN A 665 -24.43 24.38 16.63
CA GLN A 665 -25.86 24.11 16.47
C GLN A 665 -26.43 25.06 15.41
N ALA A 666 -27.14 24.51 14.42
CA ALA A 666 -27.72 25.29 13.33
C ALA A 666 -28.71 26.36 13.84
N GLY A 667 -29.31 26.12 15.02
CA GLY A 667 -30.28 27.00 15.63
C GLY A 667 -31.56 27.12 14.81
N LEU A 668 -32.45 28.01 15.23
CA LEU A 668 -33.64 28.37 14.47
C LEU A 668 -33.59 29.85 14.10
N TYR A 669 -33.93 30.17 12.86
CA TYR A 669 -33.93 31.54 12.36
C TYR A 669 -35.24 31.86 11.62
N LYS A 670 -35.57 33.16 11.60
CA LYS A 670 -36.73 33.70 10.88
C LYS A 670 -38.03 32.94 11.19
N GLY A 671 -38.64 32.31 10.17
CA GLY A 671 -39.91 31.60 10.30
C GLY A 671 -39.84 30.37 11.21
N LEU A 672 -38.70 29.67 11.25
CA LEU A 672 -38.53 28.50 12.10
C LEU A 672 -38.55 28.86 13.59
N ARG A 673 -37.95 30.01 13.95
CA ARG A 673 -37.99 30.51 15.33
C ARG A 673 -39.42 30.89 15.73
N ARG A 674 -40.13 31.59 14.85
CA ARG A 674 -41.54 31.97 15.07
C ARG A 674 -42.44 30.74 15.23
N LEU A 675 -42.21 29.71 14.42
CA LEU A 675 -42.96 28.46 14.50
C LEU A 675 -42.74 27.76 15.85
N LYS A 676 -41.50 27.73 16.35
CA LYS A 676 -41.19 27.22 17.70
C LYS A 676 -41.92 28.02 18.78
N ASP A 677 -41.88 29.35 18.72
CA ASP A 677 -42.57 30.20 19.69
C ASP A 677 -44.11 29.96 19.68
N SER A 678 -44.70 29.76 18.49
CA SER A 678 -46.12 29.39 18.33
C SER A 678 -46.44 28.01 18.92
N LEU A 679 -45.56 27.02 18.72
CA LEU A 679 -45.70 25.68 19.30
C LEU A 679 -45.61 25.70 20.83
N GLU A 680 -44.65 26.42 21.39
CA GLU A 680 -44.52 26.62 22.84
C GLU A 680 -45.77 27.31 23.41
N SER A 681 -46.30 28.31 22.69
CA SER A 681 -47.55 28.98 23.07
C SER A 681 -48.74 28.03 23.07
N TYR A 682 -48.84 27.14 22.07
CA TYR A 682 -49.90 26.14 21.99
C TYR A 682 -49.79 25.07 23.06
N GLN A 683 -48.58 24.64 23.41
CA GLN A 683 -48.35 23.69 24.52
C GLN A 683 -48.78 24.29 25.87
N ASN A 684 -48.51 25.58 26.08
CA ASN A 684 -48.90 26.29 27.31
C ASN A 684 -50.41 26.58 27.35
N ARG A 685 -51.03 26.86 26.21
CA ARG A 685 -52.46 27.12 26.08
C ARG A 685 -52.98 26.57 24.75
N PRO A 686 -53.53 25.35 24.75
CA PRO A 686 -54.10 24.75 23.55
C PRO A 686 -55.28 25.58 23.04
N ASP A 687 -55.17 26.04 21.79
CA ASP A 687 -56.16 26.87 21.11
C ASP A 687 -56.22 26.52 19.62
N MET A 688 -57.43 26.43 19.07
CA MET A 688 -57.64 25.94 17.70
C MET A 688 -57.24 26.96 16.63
N GLU A 689 -57.38 28.26 16.92
CA GLU A 689 -56.89 29.31 16.01
C GLU A 689 -55.36 29.26 15.94
N LEU A 690 -54.70 29.11 17.09
CA LEU A 690 -53.25 28.94 17.15
C LEU A 690 -52.76 27.67 16.44
N LEU A 691 -53.45 26.53 16.58
CA LEU A 691 -53.11 25.32 15.84
C LEU A 691 -53.23 25.51 14.32
N THR A 692 -54.24 26.24 13.86
CA THR A 692 -54.44 26.55 12.45
C THR A 692 -53.32 27.45 11.92
N ASP A 693 -52.88 28.42 12.72
CA ASP A 693 -51.73 29.26 12.41
C ASP A 693 -50.43 28.44 12.36
N ILE A 694 -50.18 27.53 13.31
CA ILE A 694 -49.03 26.61 13.31
C ILE A 694 -49.00 25.77 12.03
N ARG A 695 -50.13 25.20 11.62
CA ARG A 695 -50.25 24.44 10.35
C ARG A 695 -49.90 25.32 9.15
N THR A 696 -50.46 26.52 9.09
CA THR A 696 -50.20 27.48 8.02
C THR A 696 -48.73 27.90 7.96
N GLN A 697 -48.09 28.11 9.11
CA GLN A 697 -46.67 28.44 9.21
C GLN A 697 -45.78 27.27 8.76
N ALA A 698 -46.08 26.04 9.19
CA ALA A 698 -45.37 24.83 8.76
C ALA A 698 -45.49 24.63 7.24
N ASP A 699 -46.70 24.80 6.67
CA ASP A 699 -46.95 24.70 5.23
C ASP A 699 -46.16 25.74 4.43
N LYS A 700 -46.11 26.99 4.90
CA LYS A 700 -45.31 28.06 4.27
C LYS A 700 -43.81 27.78 4.28
N LEU A 701 -43.33 27.04 5.29
CA LEU A 701 -41.95 26.61 5.42
C LEU A 701 -41.68 25.29 4.67
N GLY A 702 -42.70 24.68 4.07
CA GLY A 702 -42.61 23.41 3.36
C GLY A 702 -42.36 22.20 4.27
N ILE A 703 -42.68 22.29 5.56
CA ILE A 703 -42.45 21.23 6.53
C ILE A 703 -43.62 20.24 6.49
N VAL A 704 -43.41 19.07 5.89
CA VAL A 704 -44.44 18.03 5.73
C VAL A 704 -44.25 16.94 6.78
N VAL A 705 -44.90 17.11 7.94
CA VAL A 705 -44.70 16.26 9.13
C VAL A 705 -45.33 14.87 8.99
N ASN A 706 -46.43 14.75 8.25
CA ASN A 706 -47.14 13.47 8.07
C ASN A 706 -46.23 12.40 7.44
N GLY A 707 -45.47 12.76 6.40
CA GLY A 707 -44.57 11.82 5.72
C GLY A 707 -43.41 11.36 6.62
N ILE A 708 -42.88 12.27 7.43
CA ILE A 708 -41.74 12.00 8.32
C ILE A 708 -42.16 11.11 9.50
N TYR A 709 -43.33 11.39 10.11
CA TYR A 709 -43.88 10.60 11.21
C TYR A 709 -44.23 9.16 10.79
N HIS A 710 -44.86 8.99 9.62
CA HIS A 710 -45.22 7.67 9.09
C HIS A 710 -43.97 6.85 8.71
N GLN A 711 -42.95 7.48 8.15
CA GLN A 711 -41.67 6.83 7.85
C GLN A 711 -40.91 6.42 9.12
N ALA A 712 -40.84 7.29 10.14
CA ALA A 712 -40.13 7.02 11.39
C ALA A 712 -40.79 5.89 12.22
N ASN A 713 -42.11 5.71 12.10
CA ASN A 713 -42.87 4.70 12.84
C ASN A 713 -43.22 3.45 12.02
N GLY A 714 -42.73 3.31 10.79
CA GLY A 714 -43.00 2.15 9.93
C GLY A 714 -44.47 2.01 9.49
N LEU A 715 -45.22 3.12 9.48
CA LEU A 715 -46.65 3.19 9.17
C LEU A 715 -46.95 3.47 7.70
N ASN A 716 -45.98 3.25 6.81
CA ASN A 716 -46.15 3.39 5.35
C ASN A 716 -47.16 2.34 4.85
N GLY A 717 -48.45 2.68 4.87
CA GLY A 717 -49.52 1.80 4.39
C GLY A 717 -49.30 1.42 2.91
N HIS A 718 -49.52 0.15 2.58
CA HIS A 718 -49.34 -0.39 1.23
C HIS A 718 -50.24 0.23 0.14
N ASN A 719 -51.13 1.17 0.47
CA ASN A 719 -52.15 1.72 -0.44
C ASN A 719 -52.19 3.27 -0.51
N GLY A 720 -51.06 3.97 -0.29
CA GLY A 720 -50.89 5.36 -0.74
C GLY A 720 -51.80 6.44 -0.13
N GLN A 721 -52.59 6.13 0.92
CA GLN A 721 -53.28 7.13 1.73
C GLN A 721 -52.74 7.06 3.15
N ALA A 722 -51.86 8.00 3.49
CA ALA A 722 -51.42 8.20 4.87
C ALA A 722 -52.61 8.74 5.67
N GLU A 723 -52.97 8.08 6.79
CA GLU A 723 -53.97 8.62 7.71
C GLU A 723 -53.51 9.99 8.24
N GLU A 724 -54.44 10.96 8.32
CA GLU A 724 -54.16 12.28 8.90
C GLU A 724 -53.77 12.12 10.37
N LEU A 725 -52.66 12.75 10.77
CA LEU A 725 -52.22 12.77 12.15
C LEU A 725 -53.25 13.48 13.03
N SER A 726 -53.46 12.96 14.25
CA SER A 726 -54.18 13.72 15.27
C SER A 726 -53.45 15.05 15.55
N ASP A 727 -54.19 16.06 15.99
CA ASP A 727 -53.62 17.38 16.31
C ASP A 727 -52.43 17.30 17.27
N ALA A 728 -52.54 16.45 18.30
CA ALA A 728 -51.47 16.19 19.26
C ALA A 728 -50.26 15.50 18.63
N ALA A 729 -50.47 14.52 17.75
CA ALA A 729 -49.39 13.83 17.05
C ALA A 729 -48.69 14.76 16.04
N PHE A 730 -49.44 15.62 15.35
CA PHE A 730 -48.90 16.63 14.45
C PHE A 730 -48.00 17.63 15.19
N VAL A 731 -48.47 18.18 16.32
CA VAL A 731 -47.71 19.13 17.14
C VAL A 731 -46.45 18.50 17.72
N ALA A 732 -46.55 17.27 18.23
CA ALA A 732 -45.39 16.55 18.78
C ALA A 732 -44.34 16.27 17.68
N ALA A 733 -44.78 15.83 16.51
CA ALA A 733 -43.89 15.53 15.39
C ALA A 733 -43.26 16.80 14.82
N LEU A 734 -44.00 17.90 14.69
CA LEU A 734 -43.46 19.18 14.26
C LEU A 734 -42.45 19.75 15.27
N GLY A 735 -42.74 19.64 16.57
CA GLY A 735 -41.81 20.02 17.63
C GLY A 735 -40.53 19.19 17.60
N HIS A 736 -40.64 17.89 17.33
CA HIS A 736 -39.47 17.02 17.16
C HIS A 736 -38.61 17.44 15.96
N GLU A 737 -39.22 17.71 14.80
CA GLU A 737 -38.51 18.20 13.61
C GLU A 737 -37.77 19.51 13.89
N LEU A 738 -38.40 20.46 14.59
CA LEU A 738 -37.73 21.70 14.95
C LEU A 738 -36.55 21.50 15.91
N ILE A 739 -36.66 20.60 16.89
CA ILE A 739 -35.55 20.25 17.78
C ILE A 739 -34.41 19.62 16.98
N GLN A 740 -34.72 18.73 16.03
CA GLN A 740 -33.70 18.13 15.17
C GLN A 740 -32.98 19.19 14.33
N VAL A 741 -33.71 20.14 13.74
CA VAL A 741 -33.11 21.24 12.97
C VAL A 741 -32.27 22.13 13.88
N GLU A 742 -32.80 22.54 15.03
CA GLU A 742 -32.15 23.46 15.97
C GLU A 742 -30.84 22.90 16.50
N HIS A 743 -30.83 21.64 16.93
CA HIS A 743 -29.66 20.99 17.54
C HIS A 743 -28.75 20.31 16.51
N ARG A 744 -29.04 20.42 15.20
CA ARG A 744 -28.18 19.83 14.16
C ARG A 744 -26.83 20.55 14.16
N MET A 745 -25.77 19.80 14.39
CA MET A 745 -24.41 20.32 14.27
C MET A 745 -24.07 20.52 12.80
N ILE A 746 -23.73 21.75 12.43
CA ILE A 746 -23.28 22.13 11.09
C ILE A 746 -21.94 22.86 11.18
N PRO A 747 -21.05 22.70 10.18
CA PRO A 747 -19.82 23.48 10.12
C PRO A 747 -20.14 24.95 9.89
N LEU A 748 -19.55 25.84 10.70
CA LEU A 748 -19.67 27.28 10.53
C LEU A 748 -18.40 27.83 9.88
N GLY A 749 -18.52 28.28 8.63
CA GLY A 749 -17.42 28.87 7.87
C GLY A 749 -16.52 27.84 7.18
N LEU A 750 -15.27 28.23 6.97
CA LEU A 750 -14.25 27.45 6.28
C LEU A 750 -12.99 27.37 7.15
N HIS A 751 -12.25 26.27 7.04
CA HIS A 751 -11.00 26.07 7.74
C HIS A 751 -9.89 26.86 7.02
N VAL A 752 -8.96 27.42 7.81
CA VAL A 752 -7.72 28.01 7.33
C VAL A 752 -6.57 27.16 7.86
N MET A 753 -5.67 26.72 6.97
CA MET A 753 -4.53 25.90 7.38
C MET A 753 -3.66 26.61 8.40
N GLY A 754 -3.23 25.87 9.43
CA GLY A 754 -2.41 26.40 10.51
C GLY A 754 -3.18 27.16 11.60
N GLU A 755 -4.48 27.42 11.40
CA GLU A 755 -5.34 28.08 12.38
C GLU A 755 -6.20 27.05 13.12
N ALA A 756 -5.88 26.83 14.40
CA ALA A 756 -6.69 25.98 15.27
C ALA A 756 -7.88 26.78 15.85
N PRO A 757 -9.06 26.15 16.01
CA PRO A 757 -10.19 26.78 16.69
C PRO A 757 -9.80 27.26 18.10
N ALA A 758 -10.36 28.38 18.54
CA ALA A 758 -10.02 28.97 19.84
C ALA A 758 -11.24 29.44 20.63
N GLY A 759 -11.12 29.40 21.96
CA GLY A 759 -12.10 29.97 22.88
C GLY A 759 -13.50 29.34 22.73
N ALA A 760 -14.48 30.18 22.35
CA ALA A 760 -15.87 29.76 22.23
C ALA A 760 -16.11 28.72 21.11
N GLU A 761 -15.23 28.66 20.10
CA GLU A 761 -15.36 27.72 18.98
C GLU A 761 -15.01 26.27 19.35
N LEU A 762 -14.45 26.02 20.55
CA LEU A 762 -14.15 24.67 21.06
C LEU A 762 -15.26 24.10 21.97
N VAL A 763 -16.28 24.89 22.31
CA VAL A 763 -17.29 24.54 23.31
C VAL A 763 -18.35 23.59 22.75
N ASP A 764 -18.79 23.85 21.53
CA ASP A 764 -19.74 23.02 20.77
C ASP A 764 -19.00 21.87 20.07
#